data_AF-A0A3Q4BK05-F1
#
_entry.id   AF-A0A3Q4BK05-F1
#
_cell.length_a   1.000
_cell.length_b   1.000
_cell.length_c   1.000
_cell.angle_alpha   90.00
_cell.angle_beta   90.00
_cell.angle_gamma   90.00
#
_symmetry.space_group_name_H-M   'P 1'
#
loop_
_entity.id
_entity.type
_entity.pdbx_description
1 polymer ?
#
loop_
_entity_poly.entity_id
_entity_poly.type
_entity_poly.pdbx_seq_one_letter_code
_entity_poly.pdbx_strand_id
1 'polypeptide(L)'
;MADVPAECNIKVLCRFRPLNQSEILRGDLFLPKFQGDDSVIVGGKSFSFDHVFPTNTTQEQVYNTCAKQIVKDVLGGYNGTIFAYGQTSSGKTHTMEGKLHDPHQMGIIPRIAEDIFNHIFAMDENLEFHIKVSYFEIYMDKIRDLLDVTKTNLSVHEDKNRVPFVKGCTERFVSSPDEVMDVIDEGKSNRHVAVTNMNEHSSRSHSIFLINIKQEHVETEQKLCGKLYLVDLAGSEKVSKTGAAGAVLDEAKNINKSLSALGNVISALAEGTKTHVPYRDSKMTRILQDSLGGNCRTTMFICCSPSSFNDAETKSTLMFGQRAKTIRNTASINLELTAEQWKRKYEKEKEKNKTLKESIQKLESELNRWRNGEDVPETERTAPDVVTRFESVEERPVLDNDNSSIVVRISEEERQKYEEEIRKLYKQLDDKDDEINLQCQLVEKLKQQMLDQDELLASSKGDGDKVQAELGRLQVESDCAKAEVKEVLQALEELAINYDQKSQEVEEKGLQNQLLADQLSQKMASLMELEAELSRMQEVSGQQRKRIADVLNGLMRDLSEFSTIVGNGEIKLPVEISGAIEEEFTVARLYISKIKSEVKSMVKRCRQLENMQLECHRKMEETGRELSSCQLLISQHEAKIRSLTEYMQSVEHKKRLLEESHDSLSEELAKLQDQGDMFHGFYSYKAVRQQGESHRGLHHKQLARLRDEINEKQRIIDELTDRNSKLELELAQVRADFERLKSQDSTKSERLEELSLLHERHEQTKQDLKGLEETVARELQTLHNLRKLFVQDLTSRVKKSSEMEPDDSGGSCTQKQKISFLENNLDQLTKVHKQLVRDNADLRCELPKLEKRLRSTAERVKALETALRDAKEGAMMDRRRYQQEVDRIKDAMRAKNAMRRPHAAQIGTALLLGYGHFHCINSCALPYTPFHTNSQASETEAATRLLSNQPVLHLHPRR
;
A
#
# COMPACT_ATOMS: atom_id res chain seq x y z
N MET A 1 40.09 -13.13 -22.25
CA MET A 1 40.46 -12.83 -20.85
C MET A 1 39.19 -12.37 -20.16
N ALA A 2 38.98 -12.62 -18.86
CA ALA A 2 37.86 -12.01 -18.15
C ALA A 2 38.32 -10.66 -17.62
N ASP A 3 37.63 -9.58 -17.96
CA ASP A 3 37.99 -8.24 -17.49
C ASP A 3 37.93 -8.17 -15.96
N VAL A 4 38.88 -7.44 -15.39
CA VAL A 4 38.93 -7.16 -13.96
C VAL A 4 37.68 -6.35 -13.59
N PRO A 5 36.91 -6.75 -12.55
CA PRO A 5 35.72 -6.01 -12.14
C PRO A 5 36.08 -4.55 -11.84
N ALA A 6 35.41 -3.62 -12.51
CA ALA A 6 35.72 -2.20 -12.39
C ALA A 6 34.91 -1.60 -11.23
N GLU A 7 35.59 -1.16 -10.16
CA GLU A 7 34.97 -0.26 -9.18
C GLU A 7 34.51 1.01 -9.90
N CYS A 8 33.22 1.34 -9.79
CA CYS A 8 32.66 2.58 -10.27
C CYS A 8 31.69 3.17 -9.26
N ASN A 9 31.82 4.48 -8.99
CA ASN A 9 30.89 5.18 -8.12
C ASN A 9 29.51 5.32 -8.80
N ILE A 10 28.45 5.38 -8.00
CA ILE A 10 27.12 5.77 -8.49
C ILE A 10 27.19 7.22 -8.96
N LYS A 11 26.84 7.46 -10.23
CA LYS A 11 26.74 8.82 -10.78
C LYS A 11 25.45 9.47 -10.29
N VAL A 12 25.53 10.68 -9.74
CA VAL A 12 24.37 11.44 -9.28
C VAL A 12 24.27 12.73 -10.08
N LEU A 13 23.13 12.93 -10.74
CA LEU A 13 22.85 14.12 -11.54
C LEU A 13 21.64 14.86 -10.94
N CYS A 14 21.80 16.15 -10.65
CA CYS A 14 20.70 16.96 -10.16
C CYS A 14 19.96 17.63 -11.32
N ARG A 15 18.63 17.60 -11.34
CA ARG A 15 17.81 18.29 -12.34
C ARG A 15 16.83 19.23 -11.68
N PHE A 16 16.91 20.52 -12.01
CA PHE A 16 15.89 21.50 -11.64
C PHE A 16 14.92 21.70 -12.80
N ARG A 17 13.62 21.57 -12.55
CA ARG A 17 12.60 22.00 -13.52
C ARG A 17 12.33 23.51 -13.41
N PRO A 18 11.71 24.16 -14.41
CA PRO A 18 11.15 25.51 -14.25
C PRO A 18 10.12 25.58 -13.11
N LEU A 19 9.85 26.80 -12.60
CA LEU A 19 8.68 27.05 -11.75
C LEU A 19 7.41 26.73 -12.54
N ASN A 20 6.43 26.08 -11.88
CA ASN A 20 5.14 25.80 -12.49
C ASN A 20 4.14 26.94 -12.27
N GLN A 21 3.04 26.95 -13.01
CA GLN A 21 2.05 28.04 -12.96
C GLN A 21 1.49 28.26 -11.55
N SER A 22 1.27 27.20 -10.77
CA SER A 22 0.73 27.27 -9.40
C SER A 22 1.73 27.81 -8.39
N GLU A 23 3.04 27.61 -8.60
CA GLU A 23 4.12 28.21 -7.82
C GLU A 23 4.26 29.71 -8.18
N ILE A 24 4.20 30.05 -9.48
CA ILE A 24 4.27 31.44 -9.96
C ILE A 24 3.09 32.26 -9.44
N LEU A 25 1.86 31.74 -9.53
CA LEU A 25 0.65 32.42 -9.04
C LEU A 25 0.63 32.59 -7.52
N ARG A 26 1.36 31.75 -6.78
CA ARG A 26 1.55 31.86 -5.32
C ARG A 26 2.58 32.93 -4.94
N GLY A 27 3.40 33.38 -5.89
CA GLY A 27 4.53 34.28 -5.64
C GLY A 27 5.78 33.56 -5.12
N ASP A 28 5.94 32.26 -5.41
CA ASP A 28 7.12 31.51 -4.98
C ASP A 28 8.41 32.05 -5.65
N LEU A 29 9.46 32.23 -4.84
CA LEU A 29 10.75 32.73 -5.31
C LEU A 29 11.61 31.61 -5.88
N PHE A 30 12.38 31.93 -6.92
CA PHE A 30 13.41 31.05 -7.48
C PHE A 30 14.66 31.06 -6.59
N LEU A 31 14.92 29.97 -5.88
CA LEU A 31 16.04 29.88 -4.92
C LEU A 31 17.40 29.37 -5.46
N PRO A 32 17.50 28.40 -6.38
CA PRO A 32 18.78 27.78 -6.69
C PRO A 32 19.70 28.72 -7.49
N LYS A 33 20.98 28.76 -7.12
CA LYS A 33 22.02 29.48 -7.87
C LYS A 33 23.04 28.47 -8.39
N PHE A 34 23.13 28.34 -9.70
CA PHE A 34 24.04 27.41 -10.38
C PHE A 34 25.47 27.96 -10.42
N GLN A 35 26.46 27.11 -10.24
CA GLN A 35 27.89 27.44 -10.30
C GLN A 35 28.58 26.37 -11.15
N GLY A 36 28.91 26.72 -12.40
CA GLY A 36 29.35 25.73 -13.39
C GLY A 36 28.29 24.67 -13.66
N ASP A 37 28.73 23.54 -14.20
CA ASP A 37 27.86 22.44 -14.62
C ASP A 37 27.72 21.34 -13.56
N ASP A 38 28.39 21.46 -12.40
CA ASP A 38 28.45 20.42 -11.36
C ASP A 38 27.88 20.85 -9.99
N SER A 39 27.63 22.15 -9.76
CA SER A 39 27.36 22.70 -8.43
C SER A 39 26.16 23.64 -8.36
N VAL A 40 25.42 23.58 -7.25
CA VAL A 40 24.27 24.44 -6.96
C VAL A 40 24.27 24.92 -5.51
N ILE A 41 23.97 26.20 -5.30
CA ILE A 41 23.76 26.79 -3.98
C ILE A 41 22.25 26.92 -3.73
N VAL A 42 21.79 26.32 -2.63
CA VAL A 42 20.39 26.42 -2.15
C VAL A 42 20.40 26.80 -0.67
N GLY A 43 19.71 27.90 -0.32
CA GLY A 43 19.61 28.38 1.05
C GLY A 43 20.96 28.66 1.73
N GLY A 44 21.96 29.11 0.96
CA GLY A 44 23.31 29.45 1.44
C GLY A 44 24.30 28.29 1.52
N LYS A 45 23.87 27.04 1.30
CA LYS A 45 24.76 25.87 1.23
C LYS A 45 25.02 25.46 -0.22
N SER A 46 26.27 25.18 -0.56
CA SER A 46 26.67 24.60 -1.85
C SER A 46 26.58 23.07 -1.85
N PHE A 47 26.18 22.50 -2.98
CA PHE A 47 26.05 21.07 -3.23
C PHE A 47 26.63 20.75 -4.61
N SER A 48 27.59 19.84 -4.68
CA SER A 48 28.24 19.41 -5.93
C SER A 48 27.92 17.94 -6.25
N PHE A 49 27.66 17.67 -7.52
CA PHE A 49 27.21 16.38 -8.08
C PHE A 49 28.09 15.98 -9.27
N ASP A 50 27.70 14.97 -10.06
CA ASP A 50 28.41 14.64 -11.31
C ASP A 50 27.93 15.50 -12.49
N HIS A 51 26.70 16.02 -12.39
CA HIS A 51 26.21 17.14 -13.19
C HIS A 51 25.03 17.81 -12.44
N VAL A 52 24.82 19.09 -12.70
CA VAL A 52 23.61 19.84 -12.35
C VAL A 52 22.99 20.40 -13.63
N PHE A 53 21.73 20.09 -13.87
CA PHE A 53 20.95 20.58 -15.00
C PHE A 53 20.08 21.77 -14.56
N PRO A 54 20.37 23.00 -15.05
CA PRO A 54 19.51 24.16 -14.85
C PRO A 54 18.18 24.02 -15.60
N THR A 55 17.25 24.94 -15.34
CA THR A 55 15.85 24.84 -15.77
C THR A 55 15.62 24.93 -17.28
N ASN A 56 16.62 25.34 -18.05
CA ASN A 56 16.62 25.40 -19.51
C ASN A 56 17.19 24.14 -20.19
N THR A 57 17.63 23.12 -19.45
CA THR A 57 18.18 21.89 -20.05
C THR A 57 17.08 21.04 -20.71
N THR A 58 17.30 20.69 -21.97
CA THR A 58 16.39 19.86 -22.77
C THR A 58 16.43 18.38 -22.36
N GLN A 59 15.39 17.62 -22.74
CA GLN A 59 15.33 16.17 -22.53
C GLN A 59 16.48 15.44 -23.24
N GLU A 60 16.84 15.89 -24.44
CA GLU A 60 17.91 15.32 -25.24
C GLU A 60 19.28 15.54 -24.60
N GLN A 61 19.55 16.73 -24.07
CA GLN A 61 20.78 17.01 -23.32
C GLN A 61 20.89 16.10 -22.08
N VAL A 62 19.80 15.97 -21.31
CA VAL A 62 19.73 15.06 -20.15
C VAL A 62 20.03 13.60 -20.54
N TYR A 63 19.48 13.14 -21.66
CA TYR A 63 19.73 11.79 -22.18
C TYR A 63 21.19 11.58 -22.60
N ASN A 64 21.72 12.48 -23.44
CA ASN A 64 23.07 12.38 -24.01
C ASN A 64 24.17 12.44 -22.93
N THR A 65 23.98 13.21 -21.86
CA THR A 65 24.98 13.37 -20.79
C THR A 65 25.22 12.11 -19.95
N CYS A 66 24.25 11.19 -19.84
CA CYS A 66 24.44 10.00 -18.98
C CYS A 66 23.76 8.70 -19.47
N ALA A 67 22.51 8.75 -19.91
CA ALA A 67 21.76 7.54 -20.26
C ALA A 67 22.37 6.83 -21.48
N LYS A 68 22.86 7.61 -22.46
CA LYS A 68 23.50 7.10 -23.67
C LYS A 68 24.73 6.20 -23.42
N GLN A 69 25.50 6.45 -22.36
CA GLN A 69 26.61 5.57 -22.00
C GLN A 69 26.11 4.27 -21.35
N ILE A 70 25.07 4.33 -20.51
CA ILE A 70 24.47 3.14 -19.90
C ILE A 70 23.89 2.22 -20.98
N VAL A 71 23.26 2.75 -22.03
CA VAL A 71 22.79 1.93 -23.17
C VAL A 71 23.94 1.14 -23.81
N LYS A 72 25.08 1.80 -24.05
CA LYS A 72 26.29 1.13 -24.59
C LYS A 72 26.85 0.08 -23.64
N ASP A 73 26.92 0.37 -22.34
CA ASP A 73 27.39 -0.58 -21.33
C ASP A 73 26.47 -1.81 -21.27
N VAL A 74 25.15 -1.63 -21.35
CA VAL A 74 24.15 -2.72 -21.34
C VAL A 74 24.23 -3.56 -22.63
N LEU A 75 24.39 -2.93 -23.79
CA LEU A 75 24.69 -3.63 -25.04
C LEU A 75 26.05 -4.35 -25.00
N GLY A 76 26.98 -3.92 -24.14
CA GLY A 76 28.22 -4.64 -23.84
C GLY A 76 28.06 -5.80 -22.84
N GLY A 77 26.84 -6.07 -22.34
CA GLY A 77 26.56 -7.13 -21.37
C GLY A 77 26.77 -6.75 -19.90
N TYR A 78 26.94 -5.48 -19.55
CA TYR A 78 26.85 -5.03 -18.15
C TYR A 78 25.37 -4.87 -17.72
N ASN A 79 25.09 -4.90 -16.42
CA ASN A 79 23.81 -4.38 -15.92
C ASN A 79 23.87 -2.86 -15.77
N GLY A 80 22.75 -2.19 -16.00
CA GLY A 80 22.57 -0.76 -15.84
C GLY A 80 21.31 -0.41 -15.05
N THR A 81 21.35 0.68 -14.29
CA THR A 81 20.16 1.18 -13.57
C THR A 81 20.11 2.70 -13.60
N ILE A 82 18.94 3.25 -13.94
CA ILE A 82 18.66 4.69 -13.92
C ILE A 82 17.49 4.94 -12.97
N PHE A 83 17.75 5.72 -11.92
CA PHE A 83 16.75 6.16 -10.94
C PHE A 83 16.30 7.60 -11.21
N ALA A 84 15.02 7.89 -10.98
CA ALA A 84 14.54 9.25 -10.71
C ALA A 84 13.99 9.34 -9.26
N TYR A 85 14.52 10.28 -8.48
CA TYR A 85 14.20 10.52 -7.07
C TYR A 85 13.85 11.99 -6.81
N GLY A 86 13.06 12.26 -5.76
CA GLY A 86 12.66 13.60 -5.32
C GLY A 86 11.15 13.70 -5.04
N GLN A 87 10.70 14.87 -4.57
CA GLN A 87 9.30 15.07 -4.21
C GLN A 87 8.33 14.91 -5.40
N THR A 88 7.04 14.74 -5.10
CA THR A 88 5.96 14.86 -6.08
C THR A 88 6.01 16.20 -6.78
N SER A 89 5.73 16.16 -8.09
CA SER A 89 5.84 17.31 -8.99
C SER A 89 7.24 17.95 -9.05
N SER A 90 8.33 17.21 -8.78
CA SER A 90 9.70 17.70 -9.00
C SER A 90 10.25 17.45 -10.41
N GLY A 91 9.60 16.59 -11.21
CA GLY A 91 10.00 16.29 -12.60
C GLY A 91 10.51 14.87 -12.86
N LYS A 92 10.31 13.92 -11.93
CA LYS A 92 10.76 12.51 -12.07
C LYS A 92 10.21 11.82 -13.32
N THR A 93 8.89 11.65 -13.42
CA THR A 93 8.19 11.05 -14.58
C THR A 93 8.43 11.83 -15.87
N HIS A 94 8.55 13.18 -15.81
CA HIS A 94 8.94 13.97 -16.98
C HIS A 94 10.37 13.63 -17.44
N THR A 95 11.29 13.31 -16.53
CA THR A 95 12.65 12.88 -16.88
C THR A 95 12.67 11.46 -17.44
N MET A 96 11.95 10.53 -16.81
CA MET A 96 11.94 9.13 -17.23
C MET A 96 11.15 8.90 -18.52
N GLU A 97 9.91 9.37 -18.61
CA GLU A 97 9.01 9.12 -19.75
C GLU A 97 8.84 10.36 -20.63
N GLY A 98 8.70 11.54 -20.01
CA GLY A 98 8.39 12.78 -20.71
C GLY A 98 7.01 12.72 -21.39
N LYS A 99 6.91 13.28 -22.59
CA LYS A 99 5.80 12.99 -23.51
C LYS A 99 6.28 11.93 -24.49
N LEU A 100 5.78 10.71 -24.35
CA LEU A 100 6.26 9.53 -25.07
C LEU A 100 6.40 9.74 -26.59
N HIS A 101 5.34 10.25 -27.23
CA HIS A 101 5.26 10.43 -28.69
C HIS A 101 5.67 11.83 -29.21
N ASP A 102 6.40 12.61 -28.42
CA ASP A 102 6.89 13.96 -28.80
C ASP A 102 8.43 13.93 -28.94
N PRO A 103 9.00 14.02 -30.15
CA PRO A 103 10.45 13.86 -30.37
C PRO A 103 11.35 14.80 -29.53
N HIS A 104 10.83 15.96 -29.13
CA HIS A 104 11.57 16.94 -28.33
C HIS A 104 11.29 16.81 -26.83
N GLN A 105 10.09 16.37 -26.44
CA GLN A 105 9.66 16.25 -25.04
C GLN A 105 9.70 14.82 -24.47
N MET A 106 9.98 13.81 -25.30
CA MET A 106 10.19 12.43 -24.86
C MET A 106 11.39 12.31 -23.91
N GLY A 107 11.21 11.54 -22.84
CA GLY A 107 12.18 11.37 -21.75
C GLY A 107 13.27 10.35 -22.03
N ILE A 108 13.83 9.77 -20.98
CA ILE A 108 14.92 8.81 -21.05
C ILE A 108 14.48 7.46 -21.64
N ILE A 109 13.38 6.87 -21.15
CA ILE A 109 12.89 5.54 -21.56
C ILE A 109 12.65 5.45 -23.09
N PRO A 110 11.87 6.34 -23.74
CA PRO A 110 11.67 6.29 -25.19
C PRO A 110 12.98 6.45 -25.97
N ARG A 111 13.87 7.37 -25.55
CA ARG A 111 15.19 7.55 -26.19
C ARG A 111 16.11 6.34 -26.02
N ILE A 112 16.00 5.62 -24.90
CA ILE A 112 16.70 4.35 -24.68
C ILE A 112 16.18 3.29 -25.65
N ALA A 113 14.86 3.20 -25.85
CA ALA A 113 14.28 2.26 -26.82
C ALA A 113 14.80 2.54 -28.25
N GLU A 114 14.72 3.80 -28.70
CA GLU A 114 15.27 4.22 -29.99
C GLU A 114 16.77 3.90 -30.12
N ASP A 115 17.62 4.35 -29.18
CA ASP A 115 19.06 4.12 -29.26
C ASP A 115 19.44 2.63 -29.18
N ILE A 116 18.71 1.79 -28.44
CA ILE A 116 18.96 0.32 -28.40
C ILE A 116 18.79 -0.27 -29.80
N PHE A 117 17.62 -0.06 -30.43
CA PHE A 117 17.34 -0.61 -31.75
C PHE A 117 18.25 0.01 -32.82
N ASN A 118 18.52 1.32 -32.76
CA ASN A 118 19.47 1.99 -33.66
C ASN A 118 20.90 1.41 -33.57
N HIS A 119 21.35 1.01 -32.37
CA HIS A 119 22.64 0.30 -32.26
C HIS A 119 22.54 -1.13 -32.82
N ILE A 120 21.46 -1.86 -32.54
CA ILE A 120 21.26 -3.24 -33.06
C ILE A 120 21.24 -3.26 -34.59
N PHE A 121 20.54 -2.34 -35.24
CA PHE A 121 20.53 -2.21 -36.71
C PHE A 121 21.88 -1.76 -37.31
N ALA A 122 22.84 -1.34 -36.48
CA ALA A 122 24.19 -0.95 -36.88
C ALA A 122 25.28 -1.92 -36.39
N MET A 123 24.89 -3.03 -35.74
CA MET A 123 25.80 -4.08 -35.27
C MET A 123 26.12 -5.11 -36.38
N ASP A 124 27.04 -6.01 -36.08
CA ASP A 124 27.45 -7.11 -36.96
C ASP A 124 26.28 -8.08 -37.23
N GLU A 125 26.12 -8.54 -38.48
CA GLU A 125 25.11 -9.54 -38.89
C GLU A 125 25.26 -10.88 -38.14
N ASN A 126 26.43 -11.14 -37.54
CA ASN A 126 26.71 -12.33 -36.73
C ASN A 126 26.18 -12.26 -35.27
N LEU A 127 25.50 -11.18 -34.87
CA LEU A 127 24.93 -11.01 -33.53
C LEU A 127 23.39 -11.13 -33.55
N GLU A 128 22.86 -12.20 -32.96
CA GLU A 128 21.42 -12.39 -32.77
C GLU A 128 20.96 -11.76 -31.44
N PHE A 129 20.00 -10.83 -31.50
CA PHE A 129 19.49 -10.12 -30.33
C PHE A 129 18.09 -10.62 -29.91
N HIS A 130 17.94 -10.84 -28.61
CA HIS A 130 16.68 -11.21 -27.95
C HIS A 130 16.38 -10.19 -26.85
N ILE A 131 15.49 -9.24 -27.15
CA ILE A 131 15.06 -8.21 -26.19
C ILE A 131 13.77 -8.65 -25.51
N LYS A 132 13.76 -8.56 -24.19
CA LYS A 132 12.58 -8.75 -23.35
C LYS A 132 12.31 -7.51 -22.51
N VAL A 133 11.03 -7.18 -22.33
CA VAL A 133 10.58 -6.11 -21.44
C VAL A 133 9.62 -6.62 -20.38
N SER A 134 9.73 -6.05 -19.18
CA SER A 134 8.80 -6.23 -18.07
C SER A 134 8.48 -4.87 -17.46
N TYR A 135 7.22 -4.64 -17.13
CA TYR A 135 6.78 -3.39 -16.50
C TYR A 135 5.91 -3.71 -15.29
N PHE A 136 6.30 -3.22 -14.12
CA PHE A 136 5.57 -3.45 -12.88
C PHE A 136 5.68 -2.25 -11.95
N GLU A 137 4.70 -2.11 -11.06
CA GLU A 137 4.70 -1.11 -10.01
C GLU A 137 4.84 -1.73 -8.61
N ILE A 138 5.40 -0.95 -7.69
CA ILE A 138 5.45 -1.27 -6.26
C ILE A 138 4.60 -0.23 -5.52
N TYR A 139 3.46 -0.68 -4.99
CA TYR A 139 2.53 0.11 -4.21
C TYR A 139 2.23 -0.61 -2.90
N MET A 140 2.30 0.10 -1.76
CA MET A 140 2.18 -0.48 -0.41
C MET A 140 3.05 -1.75 -0.19
N ASP A 141 4.28 -1.78 -0.72
CA ASP A 141 5.20 -2.94 -0.72
C ASP A 141 4.63 -4.22 -1.38
N LYS A 142 3.56 -4.09 -2.16
CA LYS A 142 3.03 -5.12 -3.07
C LYS A 142 3.51 -4.82 -4.48
N ILE A 143 3.98 -5.84 -5.19
CA ILE A 143 4.38 -5.73 -6.60
C ILE A 143 3.15 -6.07 -7.45
N ARG A 144 2.78 -5.21 -8.39
CA ARG A 144 1.70 -5.44 -9.36
C ARG A 144 2.29 -5.39 -10.76
N ASP A 145 2.01 -6.42 -11.55
CA ASP A 145 2.38 -6.44 -12.96
C ASP A 145 1.51 -5.43 -13.73
N LEU A 146 2.14 -4.56 -14.51
CA LEU A 146 1.43 -3.58 -15.35
C LEU A 146 1.09 -4.16 -16.73
N LEU A 147 1.65 -5.31 -17.10
CA LEU A 147 1.40 -6.01 -18.38
C LEU A 147 0.41 -7.16 -18.22
N ASP A 148 -0.05 -7.43 -17.00
CA ASP A 148 -1.11 -8.38 -16.66
C ASP A 148 -1.71 -8.00 -15.29
N VAL A 149 -2.79 -7.21 -15.30
CA VAL A 149 -3.39 -6.67 -14.08
C VAL A 149 -3.94 -7.73 -13.11
N THR A 150 -4.08 -8.99 -13.55
CA THR A 150 -4.51 -10.10 -12.67
C THR A 150 -3.39 -10.48 -11.68
N LYS A 151 -2.12 -10.24 -12.05
CA LYS A 151 -0.94 -10.59 -11.26
C LYS A 151 -0.61 -9.52 -10.22
N THR A 152 -1.35 -9.59 -9.11
CA THR A 152 -1.14 -8.71 -7.95
C THR A 152 -0.28 -9.36 -6.86
N ASN A 153 0.40 -8.52 -6.07
CA ASN A 153 1.28 -8.91 -4.95
C ASN A 153 2.34 -9.98 -5.29
N LEU A 154 3.06 -9.81 -6.41
CA LEU A 154 4.18 -10.68 -6.78
C LEU A 154 5.30 -10.67 -5.71
N SER A 155 6.12 -11.72 -5.76
CA SER A 155 7.13 -12.05 -4.74
C SER A 155 8.55 -12.05 -5.30
N VAL A 156 9.48 -11.42 -4.56
CA VAL A 156 10.90 -11.36 -4.94
C VAL A 156 11.61 -12.63 -4.49
N HIS A 157 12.14 -13.37 -5.47
CA HIS A 157 12.96 -14.56 -5.29
C HIS A 157 14.43 -14.24 -5.63
N GLU A 158 15.34 -15.12 -5.24
CA GLU A 158 16.77 -15.07 -5.60
C GLU A 158 17.06 -16.28 -6.51
N ASP A 159 17.85 -16.09 -7.57
CA ASP A 159 18.23 -17.18 -8.48
C ASP A 159 19.41 -18.01 -7.94
N LYS A 160 19.92 -18.96 -8.75
CA LYS A 160 21.06 -19.82 -8.37
C LYS A 160 22.34 -19.04 -8.05
N ASN A 161 22.49 -17.84 -8.60
CA ASN A 161 23.62 -16.93 -8.42
C ASN A 161 23.32 -15.85 -7.37
N ARG A 162 22.20 -15.97 -6.64
CA ARG A 162 21.66 -14.98 -5.68
C ARG A 162 21.23 -13.65 -6.30
N VAL A 163 20.99 -13.61 -7.62
CA VAL A 163 20.45 -12.41 -8.29
C VAL A 163 18.94 -12.32 -8.02
N PRO A 164 18.43 -11.19 -7.53
CA PRO A 164 17.01 -11.02 -7.24
C PRO A 164 16.17 -10.91 -8.51
N PHE A 165 14.98 -11.52 -8.52
CA PHE A 165 14.00 -11.40 -9.60
C PHE A 165 12.56 -11.47 -9.08
N VAL A 166 11.62 -10.90 -9.84
CA VAL A 166 10.19 -10.93 -9.51
C VAL A 166 9.58 -12.20 -10.10
N LYS A 167 9.23 -13.16 -9.24
CA LYS A 167 8.67 -14.44 -9.70
C LYS A 167 7.26 -14.25 -10.24
N GLY A 168 7.04 -14.69 -11.47
CA GLY A 168 5.73 -14.63 -12.15
C GLY A 168 5.45 -13.31 -12.87
N CYS A 169 6.36 -12.34 -12.84
CA CYS A 169 6.25 -11.12 -13.65
C CYS A 169 6.28 -11.47 -15.14
N THR A 170 5.50 -10.74 -15.93
CA THR A 170 5.39 -10.93 -17.37
C THR A 170 6.62 -10.39 -18.08
N GLU A 171 7.27 -11.24 -18.87
CA GLU A 171 8.32 -10.85 -19.83
C GLU A 171 7.71 -10.92 -21.24
N ARG A 172 7.66 -9.80 -21.96
CA ARG A 172 7.26 -9.77 -23.37
C ARG A 172 8.49 -9.60 -24.25
N PHE A 173 8.55 -10.33 -25.36
CA PHE A 173 9.54 -10.07 -26.40
C PHE A 173 9.14 -8.84 -27.20
N VAL A 174 10.12 -8.05 -27.63
CA VAL A 174 9.93 -6.86 -28.46
C VAL A 174 10.94 -6.84 -29.61
N SER A 175 10.48 -6.48 -30.80
CA SER A 175 11.25 -6.50 -32.05
C SER A 175 11.45 -5.11 -32.68
N SER A 176 10.78 -4.09 -32.17
CA SER A 176 10.85 -2.70 -32.66
C SER A 176 10.73 -1.68 -31.51
N PRO A 177 11.16 -0.41 -31.72
CA PRO A 177 10.90 0.67 -30.77
C PRO A 177 9.41 0.87 -30.49
N ASP A 178 8.58 0.76 -31.53
CA ASP A 178 7.12 0.96 -31.44
C ASP A 178 6.48 -0.05 -30.49
N GLU A 179 6.87 -1.33 -30.55
CA GLU A 179 6.40 -2.35 -29.59
C GLU A 179 6.81 -2.05 -28.14
N VAL A 180 7.98 -1.43 -27.92
CA VAL A 180 8.38 -0.97 -26.57
C VAL A 180 7.48 0.16 -26.09
N MET A 181 7.11 1.08 -26.98
CA MET A 181 6.21 2.19 -26.68
C MET A 181 4.78 1.71 -26.40
N ASP A 182 4.26 0.76 -27.17
CA ASP A 182 2.97 0.10 -26.94
C ASP A 182 2.92 -0.58 -25.56
N VAL A 183 3.99 -1.28 -25.16
CA VAL A 183 4.09 -1.91 -23.84
C VAL A 183 4.10 -0.87 -22.70
N ILE A 184 4.72 0.29 -22.91
CA ILE A 184 4.71 1.40 -21.95
C ILE A 184 3.31 2.02 -21.86
N ASP A 185 2.65 2.29 -22.98
CA ASP A 185 1.30 2.88 -23.01
C ASP A 185 0.25 1.91 -22.44
N GLU A 186 0.34 0.60 -22.71
CA GLU A 186 -0.51 -0.40 -22.06
C GLU A 186 -0.30 -0.40 -20.54
N GLY A 187 0.96 -0.46 -20.08
CA GLY A 187 1.25 -0.46 -18.65
C GLY A 187 0.80 0.83 -17.95
N LYS A 188 0.86 1.97 -18.65
CA LYS A 188 0.30 3.23 -18.17
C LYS A 188 -1.23 3.21 -18.15
N SER A 189 -1.89 2.64 -19.14
CA SER A 189 -3.35 2.45 -19.13
C SER A 189 -3.79 1.58 -17.94
N ASN A 190 -3.12 0.44 -17.74
CA ASN A 190 -3.35 -0.48 -16.62
C ASN A 190 -3.05 0.13 -15.23
N ARG A 191 -2.17 1.13 -15.18
CA ARG A 191 -1.93 1.98 -14.01
C ARG A 191 -3.08 2.98 -13.77
N HIS A 192 -3.63 3.58 -14.83
CA HIS A 192 -4.76 4.52 -14.73
C HIS A 192 -6.09 3.83 -14.36
N VAL A 193 -6.34 2.60 -14.79
CA VAL A 193 -7.55 1.84 -14.38
C VAL A 193 -7.59 1.64 -12.85
N ALA A 194 -6.43 1.52 -12.19
CA ALA A 194 -6.35 1.48 -10.73
C ALA A 194 -6.54 2.88 -10.08
N VAL A 195 -6.13 3.96 -10.76
CA VAL A 195 -6.30 5.36 -10.30
C VAL A 195 -7.78 5.74 -10.16
N THR A 196 -8.65 5.25 -11.05
CA THR A 196 -10.08 5.61 -11.06
C THR A 196 -10.89 5.12 -9.84
N ASN A 197 -10.38 4.14 -9.08
CA ASN A 197 -11.01 3.74 -7.80
C ASN A 197 -10.47 4.52 -6.58
N MET A 198 -9.21 5.01 -6.58
CA MET A 198 -8.65 5.77 -5.45
C MET A 198 -7.44 6.66 -5.84
N ASN A 199 -7.64 7.99 -5.84
CA ASN A 199 -6.61 9.05 -5.77
C ASN A 199 -5.49 9.09 -6.84
N GLU A 200 -4.71 10.19 -6.84
CA GLU A 200 -3.60 10.48 -7.77
C GLU A 200 -2.35 9.58 -7.56
N HIS A 201 -2.50 8.29 -7.87
CA HIS A 201 -1.58 7.19 -7.53
C HIS A 201 -0.16 7.28 -8.13
N SER A 202 0.06 8.05 -9.19
CA SER A 202 1.38 8.16 -9.86
C SER A 202 2.46 8.73 -8.94
N SER A 203 2.07 9.62 -8.02
CA SER A 203 2.92 10.19 -6.98
C SER A 203 3.28 9.20 -5.86
N ARG A 204 2.58 8.06 -5.80
CA ARG A 204 2.49 7.18 -4.63
C ARG A 204 2.91 5.73 -4.89
N SER A 205 3.36 5.43 -6.10
CA SER A 205 3.82 4.10 -6.50
C SER A 205 5.16 4.21 -7.24
N HIS A 206 6.05 3.25 -7.03
CA HIS A 206 7.31 3.17 -7.77
C HIS A 206 7.09 2.36 -9.04
N SER A 207 7.42 2.90 -10.20
CA SER A 207 7.35 2.19 -11.48
C SER A 207 8.74 1.71 -11.90
N ILE A 208 8.83 0.43 -12.25
CA ILE A 208 10.07 -0.20 -12.70
C ILE A 208 9.83 -0.82 -14.07
N PHE A 209 10.44 -0.23 -15.09
CA PHE A 209 10.54 -0.78 -16.43
C PHE A 209 11.89 -1.48 -16.57
N LEU A 210 11.88 -2.77 -16.88
CA LEU A 210 13.07 -3.59 -17.06
C LEU A 210 13.21 -3.95 -18.54
N ILE A 211 14.34 -3.58 -19.14
CA ILE A 211 14.76 -4.08 -20.46
C ILE A 211 15.86 -5.12 -20.23
N ASN A 212 15.69 -6.31 -20.77
CA ASN A 212 16.64 -7.41 -20.69
C ASN A 212 17.10 -7.74 -22.11
N ILE A 213 18.34 -7.40 -22.43
CA ILE A 213 18.96 -7.61 -23.74
C ILE A 213 19.87 -8.83 -23.63
N LYS A 214 19.48 -9.92 -24.28
CA LYS A 214 20.38 -11.03 -24.59
C LYS A 214 20.90 -10.85 -26.00
N GLN A 215 22.19 -11.09 -26.20
CA GLN A 215 22.81 -11.20 -27.52
C GLN A 215 23.59 -12.50 -27.60
N GLU A 216 23.63 -13.10 -28.78
CA GLU A 216 24.32 -14.33 -29.07
C GLU A 216 25.11 -14.19 -30.37
N HIS A 217 26.42 -14.43 -30.29
CA HIS A 217 27.28 -14.41 -31.47
C HIS A 217 27.22 -15.77 -32.16
N VAL A 218 26.67 -15.80 -33.38
CA VAL A 218 26.34 -17.04 -34.12
C VAL A 218 27.57 -17.93 -34.32
N GLU A 219 28.72 -17.38 -34.72
CA GLU A 219 29.94 -18.18 -34.94
C GLU A 219 30.67 -18.65 -33.66
N THR A 220 30.64 -17.86 -32.58
CA THR A 220 31.44 -18.15 -31.36
C THR A 220 30.61 -18.73 -30.21
N GLU A 221 29.29 -18.81 -30.39
CA GLU A 221 28.27 -19.16 -29.40
C GLU A 221 28.33 -18.34 -28.11
N GLN A 222 29.07 -17.22 -28.08
CA GLN A 222 29.15 -16.37 -26.90
C GLN A 222 27.82 -15.64 -26.67
N LYS A 223 27.26 -15.83 -25.48
CA LYS A 223 26.02 -15.19 -25.03
C LYS A 223 26.33 -14.12 -23.99
N LEU A 224 25.85 -12.90 -24.21
CA LEU A 224 25.96 -11.78 -23.27
C LEU A 224 24.56 -11.33 -22.84
N CYS A 225 24.41 -10.88 -21.59
CA CYS A 225 23.12 -10.60 -20.97
C CYS A 225 23.13 -9.28 -20.17
N GLY A 226 22.64 -8.20 -20.77
CA GLY A 226 22.53 -6.89 -20.12
C GLY A 226 21.11 -6.63 -19.59
N LYS A 227 20.97 -6.35 -18.29
CA LYS A 227 19.70 -5.90 -17.70
C LYS A 227 19.75 -4.40 -17.40
N LEU A 228 18.74 -3.68 -17.87
CA LEU A 228 18.58 -2.24 -17.67
C LEU A 228 17.29 -1.95 -16.90
N TYR A 229 17.45 -1.51 -15.65
CA TYR A 229 16.35 -1.08 -14.78
C TYR A 229 16.13 0.43 -14.91
N LEU A 230 14.93 0.83 -15.33
CA LEU A 230 14.50 2.22 -15.47
C LEU A 230 13.42 2.48 -14.41
N VAL A 231 13.75 3.29 -13.41
CA VAL A 231 13.00 3.36 -12.15
C VAL A 231 12.51 4.79 -11.89
N ASP A 232 11.20 4.99 -11.96
CA ASP A 232 10.53 6.21 -11.49
C ASP A 232 10.01 5.97 -10.06
N LEU A 233 10.66 6.57 -9.07
CA LEU A 233 10.29 6.37 -7.66
C LEU A 233 9.06 7.21 -7.30
N ALA A 234 8.38 6.86 -6.21
CA ALA A 234 7.33 7.67 -5.61
C ALA A 234 7.85 9.02 -5.05
N GLY A 235 6.95 9.91 -4.65
CA GLY A 235 7.26 11.16 -3.96
C GLY A 235 8.05 10.95 -2.68
N SER A 236 9.18 11.67 -2.54
CA SER A 236 10.02 11.64 -1.35
C SER A 236 9.62 12.63 -0.25
N GLU A 237 8.51 13.36 -0.43
CA GLU A 237 8.02 14.34 0.54
C GLU A 237 7.53 13.69 1.84
N LYS A 238 7.69 14.43 2.94
CA LYS A 238 7.26 13.96 4.26
C LYS A 238 5.74 13.87 4.33
N VAL A 239 5.25 12.78 4.94
CA VAL A 239 3.83 12.54 5.24
C VAL A 239 3.16 13.72 5.97
N SER A 240 3.89 14.44 6.83
CA SER A 240 3.37 15.63 7.52
C SER A 240 3.02 16.80 6.58
N LYS A 241 3.57 16.82 5.35
CA LYS A 241 3.31 17.86 4.35
C LYS A 241 2.10 17.55 3.46
N THR A 242 1.62 16.30 3.45
CA THR A 242 0.49 15.87 2.61
C THR A 242 -0.88 16.08 3.26
N GLY A 243 -0.93 16.32 4.58
CA GLY A 243 -2.19 16.47 5.32
C GLY A 243 -3.05 15.21 5.37
N ALA A 244 -2.48 14.05 5.04
CA ALA A 244 -3.19 12.77 4.95
C ALA A 244 -3.74 12.31 6.31
N ALA A 245 -4.96 11.77 6.30
CA ALA A 245 -5.63 11.15 7.43
C ALA A 245 -6.29 9.83 7.00
N GLY A 246 -6.64 8.96 7.96
CA GLY A 246 -7.25 7.66 7.70
C GLY A 246 -6.37 6.75 6.81
N ALA A 247 -6.99 5.98 5.92
CA ALA A 247 -6.29 5.04 5.03
C ALA A 247 -5.17 5.69 4.20
N VAL A 248 -5.34 6.95 3.78
CA VAL A 248 -4.35 7.72 3.02
C VAL A 248 -3.07 7.98 3.84
N LEU A 249 -3.17 8.03 5.17
CA LEU A 249 -2.01 8.16 6.05
C LEU A 249 -1.19 6.87 6.08
N ASP A 250 -1.84 5.70 6.12
CA ASP A 250 -1.16 4.40 6.15
C ASP A 250 -0.58 4.01 4.79
N GLU A 251 -1.24 4.41 3.71
CA GLU A 251 -0.68 4.44 2.36
C GLU A 251 0.62 5.28 2.33
N ALA A 252 0.56 6.54 2.76
CA ALA A 252 1.71 7.46 2.78
C ALA A 252 2.87 6.97 3.68
N LYS A 253 2.57 6.29 4.81
CA LYS A 253 3.56 5.59 5.64
C LYS A 253 4.25 4.46 4.88
N ASN A 254 3.49 3.60 4.19
CA ASN A 254 4.05 2.45 3.47
C ASN A 254 4.92 2.86 2.26
N ILE A 255 4.54 3.95 1.58
CA ILE A 255 5.37 4.55 0.51
C ILE A 255 6.69 5.04 1.10
N ASN A 256 6.61 5.81 2.19
CA ASN A 256 7.81 6.28 2.89
C ASN A 256 8.63 5.15 3.52
N LYS A 257 8.04 4.00 3.89
CA LYS A 257 8.79 2.81 4.35
C LYS A 257 9.78 2.35 3.29
N SER A 258 9.33 2.21 2.05
CA SER A 258 10.19 1.77 0.93
C SER A 258 11.30 2.77 0.60
N LEU A 259 11.02 4.08 0.62
CA LEU A 259 12.03 5.13 0.45
C LEU A 259 12.98 5.26 1.67
N SER A 260 12.50 4.96 2.87
CA SER A 260 13.33 4.93 4.09
C SER A 260 14.27 3.73 4.09
N ALA A 261 13.80 2.55 3.67
CA ALA A 261 14.64 1.37 3.43
C ALA A 261 15.75 1.68 2.40
N LEU A 262 15.41 2.34 1.29
CA LEU A 262 16.38 2.81 0.30
C LEU A 262 17.40 3.80 0.92
N GLY A 263 16.93 4.72 1.76
CA GLY A 263 17.80 5.63 2.53
C GLY A 263 18.74 4.93 3.51
N ASN A 264 18.27 3.86 4.18
CA ASN A 264 19.07 3.04 5.09
C ASN A 264 20.14 2.24 4.34
N VAL A 265 19.77 1.61 3.21
CA VAL A 265 20.71 0.91 2.30
C VAL A 265 21.79 1.88 1.81
N ILE A 266 21.40 3.05 1.31
CA ILE A 266 22.34 4.08 0.84
C ILE A 266 23.27 4.55 1.95
N SER A 267 22.74 4.75 3.17
CA SER A 267 23.56 5.21 4.30
C SER A 267 24.53 4.13 4.77
N ALA A 268 24.12 2.86 4.83
CA ALA A 268 25.00 1.74 5.18
C ALA A 268 26.12 1.54 4.15
N LEU A 269 25.81 1.66 2.85
CA LEU A 269 26.80 1.59 1.76
C LEU A 269 27.75 2.80 1.75
N ALA A 270 27.25 4.01 2.02
CA ALA A 270 28.04 5.22 2.08
C ALA A 270 28.98 5.27 3.29
N GLU A 271 28.56 4.70 4.43
CA GLU A 271 29.39 4.57 5.64
C GLU A 271 30.49 3.51 5.49
N GLY A 272 30.26 2.44 4.72
CA GLY A 272 31.23 1.37 4.45
C GLY A 272 31.63 0.50 5.65
N THR A 273 31.19 0.84 6.87
CA THR A 273 31.54 0.17 8.13
C THR A 273 30.64 -1.04 8.47
N LYS A 274 29.45 -1.12 7.85
CA LYS A 274 28.46 -2.17 8.12
C LYS A 274 28.67 -3.35 7.18
N THR A 275 29.04 -4.51 7.73
CA THR A 275 29.18 -5.78 6.99
C THR A 275 27.86 -6.31 6.43
N HIS A 276 26.72 -5.89 6.98
CA HIS A 276 25.39 -6.24 6.50
C HIS A 276 24.61 -4.99 6.05
N VAL A 277 24.20 -4.97 4.79
CA VAL A 277 23.37 -3.91 4.19
C VAL A 277 21.90 -4.36 4.16
N PRO A 278 20.95 -3.55 4.66
CA PRO A 278 19.57 -3.98 4.91
C PRO A 278 18.67 -3.99 3.65
N TYR A 279 19.09 -4.67 2.58
CA TYR A 279 18.29 -4.76 1.34
C TYR A 279 16.90 -5.37 1.57
N ARG A 280 16.74 -6.20 2.60
CA ARG A 280 15.49 -6.93 2.90
C ARG A 280 14.37 -6.09 3.51
N ASP A 281 14.62 -4.84 3.91
CA ASP A 281 13.65 -3.95 4.56
C ASP A 281 12.45 -3.56 3.65
N SER A 282 12.59 -3.69 2.33
CA SER A 282 11.50 -3.53 1.35
C SER A 282 11.69 -4.42 0.12
N LYS A 283 10.62 -4.75 -0.61
CA LYS A 283 10.75 -5.47 -1.89
C LYS A 283 11.54 -4.68 -2.93
N MET A 284 11.40 -3.36 -2.92
CA MET A 284 12.13 -2.45 -3.81
C MET A 284 13.65 -2.56 -3.62
N THR A 285 14.14 -2.44 -2.38
CA THR A 285 15.58 -2.57 -2.08
C THR A 285 16.13 -3.97 -2.33
N ARG A 286 15.29 -5.02 -2.27
CA ARG A 286 15.70 -6.37 -2.70
C ARG A 286 15.87 -6.48 -4.21
N ILE A 287 14.96 -5.91 -5.02
CA ILE A 287 15.08 -5.90 -6.50
C ILE A 287 16.30 -5.09 -6.93
N LEU A 288 16.54 -3.95 -6.28
CA LEU A 288 17.62 -3.02 -6.59
C LEU A 288 18.96 -3.38 -5.91
N GLN A 289 19.06 -4.54 -5.26
CA GLN A 289 20.27 -4.97 -4.55
C GLN A 289 21.50 -5.03 -5.49
N ASP A 290 21.32 -5.42 -6.75
CA ASP A 290 22.43 -5.43 -7.72
C ASP A 290 22.79 -4.00 -8.21
N SER A 291 21.86 -3.06 -8.08
CA SER A 291 22.02 -1.65 -8.50
C SER A 291 22.74 -0.78 -7.47
N LEU A 292 22.80 -1.19 -6.21
CA LEU A 292 23.34 -0.39 -5.11
C LEU A 292 24.36 -1.25 -4.37
N GLY A 293 25.65 -0.96 -4.54
CA GLY A 293 26.73 -1.80 -3.99
C GLY A 293 26.91 -3.15 -4.70
N GLY A 294 26.34 -3.33 -5.88
CA GLY A 294 26.33 -4.59 -6.64
C GLY A 294 26.98 -4.51 -8.03
N ASN A 295 26.62 -5.45 -8.91
CA ASN A 295 27.17 -5.60 -10.27
C ASN A 295 26.43 -4.73 -11.29
N CYS A 296 26.47 -3.40 -11.14
CA CYS A 296 25.68 -2.51 -12.00
C CYS A 296 26.30 -1.13 -12.24
N ARG A 297 26.13 -0.62 -13.47
CA ARG A 297 26.39 0.78 -13.85
C ARG A 297 25.18 1.64 -13.48
N THR A 298 25.28 2.36 -12.36
CA THR A 298 24.13 3.06 -11.78
C THR A 298 24.23 4.57 -11.89
N THR A 299 23.14 5.18 -12.35
CA THR A 299 22.92 6.63 -12.41
C THR A 299 21.65 7.00 -11.64
N MET A 300 21.72 8.06 -10.86
CA MET A 300 20.62 8.58 -10.07
C MET A 300 20.33 10.05 -10.41
N PHE A 301 19.15 10.29 -10.96
CA PHE A 301 18.59 11.64 -11.10
C PHE A 301 17.92 12.06 -9.81
N ILE A 302 18.37 13.17 -9.24
CA ILE A 302 17.67 13.86 -8.15
C ILE A 302 16.94 15.08 -8.73
N CYS A 303 15.61 14.99 -8.81
CA CYS A 303 14.75 16.00 -9.42
C CYS A 303 14.23 16.97 -8.35
N CYS A 304 14.41 18.27 -8.57
CA CYS A 304 14.16 19.35 -7.60
C CYS A 304 13.21 20.42 -8.16
N SER A 305 12.36 21.00 -7.29
CA SER A 305 11.64 22.25 -7.59
C SER A 305 12.51 23.45 -7.18
N PRO A 306 12.56 24.54 -7.98
CA PRO A 306 13.28 25.75 -7.61
C PRO A 306 12.50 26.67 -6.66
N SER A 307 11.23 26.34 -6.35
CA SER A 307 10.33 27.16 -5.52
C SER A 307 10.76 27.26 -4.05
N SER A 308 10.63 28.46 -3.49
CA SER A 308 10.82 28.72 -2.05
C SER A 308 9.93 27.90 -1.11
N PHE A 309 8.73 27.51 -1.55
CA PHE A 309 7.83 26.62 -0.78
C PHE A 309 8.38 25.18 -0.67
N ASN A 310 9.29 24.80 -1.57
CA ASN A 310 9.88 23.48 -1.69
C ASN A 310 11.36 23.42 -1.24
N ASP A 311 11.89 24.49 -0.64
CA ASP A 311 13.28 24.59 -0.16
C ASP A 311 13.71 23.41 0.75
N ALA A 312 12.87 23.05 1.73
CA ALA A 312 13.18 21.99 2.69
C ALA A 312 13.24 20.59 2.06
N GLU A 313 12.36 20.31 1.09
CA GLU A 313 12.32 19.04 0.35
C GLU A 313 13.45 18.96 -0.69
N THR A 314 13.76 20.09 -1.33
CA THR A 314 14.90 20.24 -2.23
C THR A 314 16.22 20.01 -1.49
N LYS A 315 16.41 20.64 -0.32
CA LYS A 315 17.58 20.37 0.55
C LYS A 315 17.67 18.91 0.97
N SER A 316 16.55 18.27 1.31
CA SER A 316 16.52 16.85 1.67
C SER A 316 16.93 15.95 0.50
N THR A 317 16.45 16.27 -0.71
CA THR A 317 16.77 15.61 -1.98
C THR A 317 18.26 15.75 -2.35
N LEU A 318 18.82 16.96 -2.21
CA LEU A 318 20.25 17.22 -2.46
C LEU A 318 21.15 16.47 -1.46
N MET A 319 20.78 16.47 -0.16
CA MET A 319 21.50 15.72 0.87
C MET A 319 21.44 14.20 0.66
N PHE A 320 20.34 13.68 0.12
CA PHE A 320 20.20 12.26 -0.25
C PHE A 320 21.16 11.91 -1.40
N GLY A 321 21.17 12.71 -2.47
CA GLY A 321 22.10 12.53 -3.59
C GLY A 321 23.58 12.59 -3.20
N GLN A 322 23.95 13.50 -2.27
CA GLN A 322 25.33 13.57 -1.78
C GLN A 322 25.80 12.29 -1.09
N ARG A 323 24.91 11.57 -0.37
CA ARG A 323 25.22 10.25 0.20
C ARG A 323 25.26 9.15 -0.86
N ALA A 324 24.36 9.19 -1.85
CA ALA A 324 24.37 8.20 -2.92
C ALA A 324 25.67 8.25 -3.76
N LYS A 325 26.23 9.46 -4.00
CA LYS A 325 27.45 9.66 -4.79
C LYS A 325 28.71 8.99 -4.20
N THR A 326 28.74 8.68 -2.90
CA THR A 326 29.90 8.03 -2.27
C THR A 326 29.87 6.50 -2.34
N ILE A 327 28.77 5.91 -2.85
CA ILE A 327 28.63 4.46 -2.99
C ILE A 327 29.43 3.96 -4.19
N ARG A 328 30.14 2.85 -3.99
CA ARG A 328 30.86 2.12 -5.04
C ARG A 328 30.10 0.87 -5.45
N ASN A 329 29.95 0.66 -6.75
CA ASN A 329 29.49 -0.58 -7.37
C ASN A 329 30.68 -1.29 -8.02
N THR A 330 30.57 -2.60 -8.24
CA THR A 330 31.62 -3.44 -8.83
C THR A 330 31.11 -4.04 -10.13
N ALA A 331 31.19 -3.29 -11.21
CA ALA A 331 30.59 -3.67 -12.49
C ALA A 331 31.46 -4.68 -13.26
N SER A 332 30.83 -5.73 -13.76
CA SER A 332 31.42 -6.85 -14.50
C SER A 332 30.49 -7.33 -15.63
N ILE A 333 31.07 -7.91 -16.67
CA ILE A 333 30.34 -8.35 -17.87
C ILE A 333 29.63 -9.68 -17.58
N ASN A 334 28.32 -9.73 -17.82
CA ASN A 334 27.51 -10.95 -17.67
C ASN A 334 27.63 -11.83 -18.93
N LEU A 335 28.72 -12.58 -19.00
CA LEU A 335 28.99 -13.57 -20.06
C LEU A 335 28.44 -14.96 -19.66
N GLU A 336 27.46 -15.45 -20.40
CA GLU A 336 27.03 -16.85 -20.37
C GLU A 336 28.02 -17.68 -21.22
N LEU A 337 28.93 -18.41 -20.55
CA LEU A 337 29.91 -19.29 -21.18
C LEU A 337 29.23 -20.51 -21.83
N THR A 338 29.74 -20.96 -22.97
CA THR A 338 29.25 -22.17 -23.67
C THR A 338 29.53 -23.45 -22.87
N ALA A 339 28.85 -24.55 -23.18
CA ALA A 339 29.09 -25.85 -22.53
C ALA A 339 30.55 -26.32 -22.69
N GLU A 340 31.18 -26.07 -23.84
CA GLU A 340 32.61 -26.38 -24.06
C GLU A 340 33.55 -25.47 -23.26
N GLN A 341 33.24 -24.17 -23.18
CA GLN A 341 34.02 -23.22 -22.39
C GLN A 341 33.92 -23.55 -20.89
N TRP A 342 32.73 -23.92 -20.40
CA TRP A 342 32.54 -24.46 -19.05
C TRP A 342 33.33 -25.74 -18.84
N LYS A 343 33.31 -26.67 -19.80
CA LYS A 343 34.10 -27.93 -19.73
C LYS A 343 35.60 -27.65 -19.65
N ARG A 344 36.17 -26.80 -20.51
CA ARG A 344 37.59 -26.39 -20.45
C ARG A 344 37.94 -25.69 -19.14
N LYS A 345 37.07 -24.81 -18.63
CA LYS A 345 37.28 -24.11 -17.35
C LYS A 345 37.23 -25.10 -16.18
N TYR A 346 36.29 -26.04 -16.19
CA TYR A 346 36.19 -27.13 -15.22
C TYR A 346 37.41 -28.06 -15.26
N GLU A 347 37.87 -28.48 -16.45
CA GLU A 347 39.07 -29.32 -16.60
C GLU A 347 40.32 -28.61 -16.06
N LYS A 348 40.50 -27.33 -16.38
CA LYS A 348 41.61 -26.53 -15.83
C LYS A 348 41.55 -26.40 -14.31
N GLU A 349 40.37 -26.16 -13.73
CA GLU A 349 40.21 -26.01 -12.28
C GLU A 349 40.24 -27.35 -11.54
N LYS A 350 39.86 -28.45 -12.21
CA LYS A 350 40.01 -29.83 -11.75
C LYS A 350 41.48 -30.21 -11.69
N GLU A 351 42.27 -29.88 -12.70
CA GLU A 351 43.71 -30.16 -12.69
C GLU A 351 44.42 -29.34 -11.60
N LYS A 352 44.11 -28.03 -11.44
CA LYS A 352 44.59 -27.26 -10.28
C LYS A 352 44.20 -27.88 -8.95
N ASN A 353 42.95 -28.32 -8.79
CA ASN A 353 42.49 -28.98 -7.55
C ASN A 353 43.25 -30.28 -7.29
N LYS A 354 43.56 -31.03 -8.34
CA LYS A 354 44.41 -32.23 -8.24
C LYS A 354 45.83 -31.84 -7.80
N THR A 355 46.46 -30.86 -8.43
CA THR A 355 47.79 -30.37 -8.03
C THR A 355 47.81 -29.88 -6.58
N LEU A 356 46.80 -29.12 -6.16
CA LEU A 356 46.66 -28.64 -4.77
C LEU A 356 46.43 -29.79 -3.79
N LYS A 357 45.63 -30.80 -4.14
CA LYS A 357 45.46 -32.01 -3.31
C LYS A 357 46.74 -32.82 -3.19
N GLU A 358 47.50 -32.97 -4.28
CA GLU A 358 48.82 -33.61 -4.26
C GLU A 358 49.82 -32.83 -3.38
N SER A 359 49.77 -31.49 -3.42
CA SER A 359 50.55 -30.63 -2.50
C SER A 359 50.13 -30.77 -1.04
N ILE A 360 48.82 -30.77 -0.76
CA ILE A 360 48.27 -31.00 0.60
C ILE A 360 48.68 -32.37 1.11
N GLN A 361 48.54 -33.43 0.32
CA GLN A 361 48.89 -34.80 0.71
C GLN A 361 50.40 -34.94 1.02
N LYS A 362 51.27 -34.24 0.28
CA LYS A 362 52.71 -34.16 0.59
C LYS A 362 52.94 -33.47 1.94
N LEU A 363 52.35 -32.29 2.14
CA LEU A 363 52.44 -31.55 3.42
C LEU A 363 51.87 -32.34 4.61
N GLU A 364 50.79 -33.08 4.43
CA GLU A 364 50.20 -33.97 5.45
C GLU A 364 51.11 -35.16 5.76
N SER A 365 51.75 -35.76 4.75
CA SER A 365 52.72 -36.85 4.94
C SER A 365 53.98 -36.38 5.66
N GLU A 366 54.46 -35.18 5.33
CA GLU A 366 55.56 -34.50 6.04
C GLU A 366 55.16 -34.23 7.50
N LEU A 367 54.00 -33.61 7.74
CA LEU A 367 53.47 -33.33 9.08
C LEU A 367 53.32 -34.59 9.94
N ASN A 368 52.91 -35.71 9.36
CA ASN A 368 52.79 -36.97 10.09
C ASN A 368 54.14 -37.58 10.47
N ARG A 369 55.18 -37.46 9.62
CA ARG A 369 56.55 -37.90 9.99
C ARG A 369 57.11 -37.06 11.13
N TRP A 370 56.96 -35.73 11.06
CA TRP A 370 57.29 -34.82 12.17
C TRP A 370 56.55 -35.19 13.47
N ARG A 371 55.26 -35.56 13.40
CA ARG A 371 54.47 -36.00 14.56
C ARG A 371 54.89 -37.35 15.14
N ASN A 372 55.43 -38.24 14.31
CA ASN A 372 55.94 -39.54 14.72
C ASN A 372 57.37 -39.48 15.30
N GLY A 373 58.00 -38.30 15.33
CA GLY A 373 59.37 -38.12 15.81
C GLY A 373 60.45 -38.49 14.79
N GLU A 374 60.08 -38.67 13.52
CA GLU A 374 61.04 -38.81 12.42
C GLU A 374 61.50 -37.43 11.95
N ASP A 375 62.82 -37.25 11.77
CA ASP A 375 63.36 -36.04 11.17
C ASP A 375 63.21 -36.13 9.64
N VAL A 376 62.54 -35.15 9.03
CA VAL A 376 62.36 -35.11 7.58
C VAL A 376 63.63 -34.50 6.97
N PRO A 377 64.36 -35.21 6.08
CA PRO A 377 65.61 -34.70 5.52
C PRO A 377 65.36 -33.43 4.68
N GLU A 378 66.32 -32.50 4.63
CA GLU A 378 66.15 -31.21 3.94
C GLU A 378 65.80 -31.34 2.44
N THR A 379 66.10 -32.47 1.82
CA THR A 379 65.71 -32.83 0.45
C THR A 379 64.22 -33.19 0.28
N GLU A 380 63.53 -33.52 1.37
CA GLU A 380 62.11 -33.92 1.38
C GLU A 380 61.21 -32.90 2.11
N ARG A 381 61.78 -31.93 2.83
CA ARG A 381 61.03 -30.81 3.42
C ARG A 381 60.40 -29.98 2.32
N THR A 382 59.10 -29.69 2.41
CA THR A 382 58.40 -28.88 1.40
C THR A 382 58.81 -27.42 1.54
N ALA A 383 59.88 -27.03 0.83
CA ALA A 383 60.41 -25.67 0.88
C ALA A 383 59.36 -24.61 0.47
N PRO A 384 59.42 -23.37 1.01
CA PRO A 384 58.42 -22.33 0.73
C PRO A 384 58.33 -21.88 -0.75
N ASP A 385 59.37 -22.17 -1.55
CA ASP A 385 59.58 -21.61 -2.89
C ASP A 385 59.10 -22.52 -4.03
N VAL A 386 57.78 -22.71 -4.14
CA VAL A 386 57.15 -23.24 -5.38
C VAL A 386 57.16 -22.19 -6.52
N VAL A 387 57.89 -21.07 -6.36
CA VAL A 387 57.97 -19.95 -7.31
C VAL A 387 59.42 -19.51 -7.58
N THR A 388 60.30 -20.41 -8.03
CA THR A 388 61.14 -20.20 -9.26
C THR A 388 62.16 -21.29 -9.58
N ARG A 389 62.31 -21.53 -10.91
CA ARG A 389 63.51 -22.00 -11.65
C ARG A 389 63.88 -23.50 -11.70
N PHE A 390 64.58 -23.81 -12.80
CA PHE A 390 65.00 -25.11 -13.36
C PHE A 390 66.55 -25.25 -13.32
N GLU A 391 67.07 -26.44 -13.67
CA GLU A 391 68.50 -26.82 -13.87
C GLU A 391 69.28 -27.14 -12.55
N SER A 392 70.14 -28.17 -12.39
CA SER A 392 70.60 -29.29 -13.26
C SER A 392 71.31 -30.46 -12.49
N VAL A 393 71.12 -31.72 -12.97
CA VAL A 393 71.82 -33.06 -12.92
C VAL A 393 73.05 -33.44 -12.00
N GLU A 394 73.18 -34.76 -11.71
CA GLU A 394 74.36 -35.63 -11.30
C GLU A 394 74.63 -35.89 -9.78
N GLU A 395 75.17 -37.03 -9.24
CA GLU A 395 75.09 -38.51 -9.50
C GLU A 395 75.67 -39.36 -8.28
N ARG A 396 74.98 -40.44 -7.80
CA ARG A 396 75.48 -41.71 -7.14
C ARG A 396 76.26 -41.70 -5.75
N PRO A 397 76.82 -42.82 -5.18
CA PRO A 397 76.09 -43.89 -4.41
C PRO A 397 76.74 -44.53 -3.10
N VAL A 398 75.89 -45.06 -2.18
CA VAL A 398 75.90 -46.37 -1.40
C VAL A 398 77.09 -46.90 -0.53
N LEU A 399 76.76 -47.60 0.59
CA LEU A 399 77.41 -48.76 1.33
C LEU A 399 77.65 -48.52 2.87
N ASP A 400 77.79 -49.49 3.81
CA ASP A 400 77.12 -50.80 4.09
C ASP A 400 77.56 -51.41 5.47
N ASN A 401 76.77 -52.33 6.05
CA ASN A 401 77.13 -53.57 6.82
C ASN A 401 77.66 -53.71 8.32
N ASP A 402 77.09 -54.72 9.03
CA ASP A 402 77.61 -55.82 9.91
C ASP A 402 78.19 -55.77 11.40
N ASN A 403 77.46 -56.47 12.31
CA ASN A 403 77.74 -57.73 13.09
C ASN A 403 78.73 -57.96 14.29
N SER A 404 78.43 -59.07 15.04
CA SER A 404 79.24 -59.91 15.99
C SER A 404 79.32 -59.56 17.51
N SER A 405 79.76 -60.39 18.47
CA SER A 405 79.60 -61.84 18.84
C SER A 405 80.35 -62.14 20.18
N ILE A 406 80.08 -63.23 20.96
CA ILE A 406 81.04 -64.05 21.79
C ILE A 406 80.34 -65.06 22.75
N VAL A 407 81.00 -66.20 23.06
CA VAL A 407 80.54 -67.27 23.99
C VAL A 407 81.72 -67.83 24.82
N VAL A 408 81.48 -68.25 26.09
CA VAL A 408 82.46 -68.88 27.01
C VAL A 408 81.90 -70.20 27.60
N ARG A 409 82.78 -71.14 28.01
CA ARG A 409 82.44 -72.52 28.45
C ARG A 409 82.34 -72.67 29.99
N ILE A 410 81.45 -73.55 30.47
CA ILE A 410 81.21 -73.92 31.89
C ILE A 410 81.17 -75.46 32.03
N SER A 411 81.40 -76.00 33.25
CA SER A 411 81.47 -77.44 33.54
C SER A 411 80.12 -78.18 33.48
N GLU A 412 80.15 -79.50 33.29
CA GLU A 412 78.98 -80.30 32.88
C GLU A 412 77.96 -80.57 34.01
N GLU A 413 78.42 -80.65 35.26
CA GLU A 413 77.56 -80.90 36.44
C GLU A 413 76.93 -79.61 36.99
N GLU A 414 77.65 -78.49 36.90
CA GLU A 414 77.09 -77.15 37.13
C GLU A 414 76.07 -76.81 36.05
N ARG A 415 76.40 -77.12 34.78
CA ARG A 415 75.50 -76.95 33.64
C ARG A 415 74.18 -77.70 33.80
N GLN A 416 74.15 -78.94 34.31
CA GLN A 416 72.89 -79.65 34.53
C GLN A 416 72.01 -78.98 35.60
N LYS A 417 72.59 -78.52 36.71
CA LYS A 417 71.84 -77.76 37.74
C LYS A 417 71.31 -76.44 37.19
N TYR A 418 72.14 -75.70 36.46
CA TYR A 418 71.70 -74.48 35.79
C TYR A 418 70.65 -74.75 34.72
N GLU A 419 70.75 -75.82 33.92
CA GLU A 419 69.72 -76.18 32.93
C GLU A 419 68.38 -76.58 33.58
N GLU A 420 68.37 -77.25 34.73
CA GLU A 420 67.13 -77.55 35.48
C GLU A 420 66.53 -76.30 36.14
N GLU A 421 67.36 -75.41 36.69
CA GLU A 421 66.93 -74.16 37.32
C GLU A 421 66.42 -73.16 36.28
N ILE A 422 67.12 -73.03 35.15
CA ILE A 422 66.69 -72.29 33.96
C ILE A 422 65.37 -72.86 33.43
N ARG A 423 65.19 -74.19 33.36
CA ARG A 423 63.92 -74.80 32.89
C ARG A 423 62.76 -74.56 33.86
N LYS A 424 63.02 -74.47 35.17
CA LYS A 424 62.02 -74.02 36.16
C LYS A 424 61.67 -72.54 36.02
N LEU A 425 62.68 -71.69 35.80
CA LEU A 425 62.49 -70.25 35.63
C LEU A 425 61.73 -69.93 34.33
N TYR A 426 62.06 -70.58 33.21
CA TYR A 426 61.28 -70.44 31.97
C TYR A 426 59.83 -70.88 32.16
N LYS A 427 59.58 -72.01 32.85
CA LYS A 427 58.20 -72.40 33.14
C LYS A 427 57.45 -71.36 33.99
N GLN A 428 58.10 -70.78 35.00
CA GLN A 428 57.50 -69.71 35.80
C GLN A 428 57.30 -68.41 34.99
N LEU A 429 58.09 -68.18 33.94
CA LEU A 429 57.93 -67.06 33.03
C LEU A 429 56.75 -67.31 32.08
N ASP A 430 56.64 -68.49 31.48
CA ASP A 430 55.48 -68.90 30.66
C ASP A 430 54.17 -68.81 31.46
N ASP A 431 54.14 -69.39 32.68
CA ASP A 431 52.99 -69.33 33.61
C ASP A 431 52.63 -67.86 33.98
N LYS A 432 53.59 -66.92 33.92
CA LYS A 432 53.39 -65.49 34.20
C LYS A 432 52.98 -64.69 32.97
N ASP A 433 53.51 -65.01 31.79
CA ASP A 433 53.12 -64.39 30.53
C ASP A 433 51.67 -64.78 30.15
N ASP A 434 51.24 -66.01 30.47
CA ASP A 434 49.82 -66.41 30.38
C ASP A 434 48.93 -65.60 31.34
N GLU A 435 49.37 -65.36 32.59
CA GLU A 435 48.64 -64.52 33.55
C GLU A 435 48.55 -63.05 33.08
N ILE A 436 49.65 -62.50 32.54
CA ILE A 436 49.69 -61.15 31.97
C ILE A 436 48.77 -61.05 30.75
N ASN A 437 48.82 -62.01 29.82
CA ASN A 437 47.94 -62.05 28.64
C ASN A 437 46.46 -62.08 29.04
N LEU A 438 46.10 -62.87 30.05
CA LEU A 438 44.73 -62.92 30.58
C LEU A 438 44.29 -61.59 31.18
N GLN A 439 45.18 -60.89 31.92
CA GLN A 439 44.89 -59.55 32.44
C GLN A 439 44.81 -58.50 31.33
N CYS A 440 45.66 -58.54 30.30
CA CYS A 440 45.59 -57.65 29.14
C CYS A 440 44.24 -57.78 28.42
N GLN A 441 43.78 -59.01 28.16
CA GLN A 441 42.46 -59.25 27.55
C GLN A 441 41.29 -58.76 28.43
N LEU A 442 41.43 -58.84 29.76
CA LEU A 442 40.42 -58.32 30.68
C LEU A 442 40.39 -56.78 30.70
N VAL A 443 41.56 -56.14 30.73
CA VAL A 443 41.71 -54.67 30.65
C VAL A 443 41.16 -54.13 29.33
N GLU A 444 41.41 -54.82 28.22
CA GLU A 444 40.93 -54.41 26.90
C GLU A 444 39.40 -54.52 26.78
N LYS A 445 38.79 -55.59 27.34
CA LYS A 445 37.33 -55.70 27.47
C LYS A 445 36.72 -54.61 28.35
N LEU A 446 37.33 -54.31 29.50
CA LEU A 446 36.85 -53.25 30.39
C LEU A 446 36.98 -51.86 29.74
N LYS A 447 38.06 -51.62 29.00
CA LYS A 447 38.27 -50.38 28.24
C LYS A 447 37.21 -50.20 27.14
N GLN A 448 36.85 -51.27 26.43
CA GLN A 448 35.75 -51.22 25.46
C GLN A 448 34.42 -50.89 26.14
N GLN A 449 34.09 -51.55 27.26
CA GLN A 449 32.86 -51.28 28.01
C GLN A 449 32.79 -49.82 28.54
N MET A 450 33.92 -49.22 28.92
CA MET A 450 33.96 -47.80 29.29
C MET A 450 33.70 -46.88 28.09
N LEU A 451 34.29 -47.16 26.93
CA LEU A 451 34.05 -46.38 25.71
C LEU A 451 32.57 -46.44 25.29
N ASP A 452 31.98 -47.64 25.31
CA ASP A 452 30.57 -47.84 24.98
C ASP A 452 29.64 -47.07 25.96
N GLN A 453 30.00 -46.99 27.25
CA GLN A 453 29.27 -46.19 28.25
C GLN A 453 29.45 -44.68 28.06
N ASP A 454 30.67 -44.21 27.76
CA ASP A 454 30.93 -42.79 27.51
C ASP A 454 30.21 -42.29 26.24
N GLU A 455 30.10 -43.12 25.19
CA GLU A 455 29.33 -42.80 23.98
C GLU A 455 27.81 -42.72 24.27
N LEU A 456 27.28 -43.64 25.09
CA LEU A 456 25.89 -43.59 25.56
C LEU A 456 25.61 -42.34 26.42
N LEU A 457 26.54 -41.95 27.30
CA LEU A 457 26.41 -40.73 28.10
C LEU A 457 26.53 -39.46 27.26
N ALA A 458 27.36 -39.45 26.22
CA ALA A 458 27.48 -38.35 25.28
C ALA A 458 26.20 -38.17 24.43
N SER A 459 25.62 -39.27 23.93
CA SER A 459 24.35 -39.21 23.17
C SER A 459 23.19 -38.73 24.04
N SER A 460 23.05 -39.26 25.26
CA SER A 460 22.00 -38.85 26.21
C SER A 460 22.09 -37.38 26.62
N LYS A 461 23.30 -36.83 26.79
CA LYS A 461 23.50 -35.38 26.99
C LYS A 461 23.10 -34.57 25.76
N GLY A 462 23.55 -34.99 24.57
CA GLY A 462 23.22 -34.31 23.32
C GLY A 462 21.72 -34.30 23.01
N ASP A 463 20.97 -35.33 23.41
CA ASP A 463 19.51 -35.35 23.30
C ASP A 463 18.83 -34.50 24.38
N GLY A 464 19.37 -34.44 25.60
CA GLY A 464 18.94 -33.50 26.64
C GLY A 464 19.06 -32.05 26.20
N ASP A 465 20.18 -31.66 25.59
CA ASP A 465 20.42 -30.30 25.08
C ASP A 465 19.45 -29.94 23.93
N LYS A 466 19.12 -30.90 23.04
CA LYS A 466 18.10 -30.71 22.00
C LYS A 466 16.72 -30.46 22.60
N VAL A 467 16.29 -31.28 23.56
CA VAL A 467 14.99 -31.13 24.22
C VAL A 467 14.90 -29.80 24.97
N GLN A 468 15.99 -29.37 25.63
CA GLN A 468 16.06 -28.07 26.30
C GLN A 468 15.96 -26.90 25.31
N ALA A 469 16.58 -27.02 24.14
CA ALA A 469 16.49 -26.03 23.06
C ALA A 469 15.09 -25.98 22.42
N GLU A 470 14.44 -27.12 22.20
CA GLU A 470 13.06 -27.18 21.72
C GLU A 470 12.06 -26.61 22.74
N LEU A 471 12.24 -26.90 24.02
CA LEU A 471 11.43 -26.33 25.09
C LEU A 471 11.56 -24.80 25.14
N GLY A 472 12.78 -24.27 25.04
CA GLY A 472 13.02 -22.83 24.92
C GLY A 472 12.38 -22.21 23.68
N ARG A 473 12.40 -22.90 22.53
CA ARG A 473 11.74 -22.46 21.29
C ARG A 473 10.22 -22.39 21.46
N LEU A 474 9.61 -23.43 22.05
CA LEU A 474 8.17 -23.50 22.31
C LEU A 474 7.71 -22.46 23.36
N GLN A 475 8.56 -22.14 24.34
CA GLN A 475 8.30 -21.07 25.31
C GLN A 475 8.17 -19.70 24.60
N VAL A 476 9.12 -19.37 23.72
CA VAL A 476 9.11 -18.12 22.93
C VAL A 476 7.93 -18.09 21.96
N GLU A 477 7.61 -19.21 21.31
CA GLU A 477 6.44 -19.34 20.42
C GLU A 477 5.12 -19.14 21.19
N SER A 478 5.03 -19.67 22.42
CA SER A 478 3.89 -19.46 23.33
C SER A 478 3.74 -18.00 23.77
N ASP A 479 4.84 -17.33 24.10
CA ASP A 479 4.80 -15.92 24.54
C ASP A 479 4.54 -14.95 23.37
N CYS A 480 4.99 -15.28 22.15
CA CYS A 480 4.61 -14.57 20.93
C CYS A 480 3.10 -14.68 20.67
N ALA A 481 2.54 -15.91 20.73
CA ALA A 481 1.11 -16.13 20.55
C ALA A 481 0.25 -15.39 21.61
N LYS A 482 0.72 -15.29 22.87
CA LYS A 482 0.04 -14.47 23.91
C LYS A 482 0.04 -12.98 23.58
N ALA A 483 1.12 -12.47 22.98
CA ALA A 483 1.18 -11.07 22.54
C ALA A 483 0.17 -10.82 21.39
N GLU A 484 0.12 -11.70 20.40
CA GLU A 484 -0.86 -11.63 19.30
C GLU A 484 -2.31 -11.67 19.80
N VAL A 485 -2.64 -12.58 20.73
CA VAL A 485 -3.99 -12.61 21.35
C VAL A 485 -4.31 -11.31 22.08
N LYS A 486 -3.33 -10.68 22.75
CA LYS A 486 -3.53 -9.40 23.44
C LYS A 486 -3.81 -8.26 22.45
N GLU A 487 -3.10 -8.21 21.32
CA GLU A 487 -3.36 -7.21 20.26
C GLU A 487 -4.75 -7.41 19.63
N VAL A 488 -5.17 -8.65 19.37
CA VAL A 488 -6.52 -8.95 18.85
C VAL A 488 -7.62 -8.55 19.84
N LEU A 489 -7.43 -8.79 21.15
CA LEU A 489 -8.39 -8.36 22.17
C LEU A 489 -8.50 -6.83 22.24
N GLN A 490 -7.39 -6.10 22.14
CA GLN A 490 -7.40 -4.64 22.13
C GLN A 490 -8.12 -4.09 20.89
N ALA A 491 -7.87 -4.67 19.71
CA ALA A 491 -8.57 -4.29 18.47
C ALA A 491 -10.09 -4.56 18.54
N LEU A 492 -10.51 -5.64 19.21
CA LEU A 492 -11.93 -5.94 19.44
C LEU A 492 -12.60 -4.97 20.43
N GLU A 493 -11.88 -4.49 21.44
CA GLU A 493 -12.39 -3.48 22.37
C GLU A 493 -12.55 -2.11 21.69
N GLU A 494 -11.57 -1.70 20.87
CA GLU A 494 -11.64 -0.50 20.04
C GLU A 494 -12.79 -0.60 19.01
N LEU A 495 -13.02 -1.77 18.40
CA LEU A 495 -14.14 -1.99 17.47
C LEU A 495 -15.50 -1.87 18.17
N ALA A 496 -15.63 -2.37 19.40
CA ALA A 496 -16.87 -2.25 20.18
C ALA A 496 -17.21 -0.79 20.53
N ILE A 497 -16.21 0.00 20.93
CA ILE A 497 -16.38 1.44 21.22
C ILE A 497 -16.79 2.20 19.95
N ASN A 498 -16.18 1.89 18.80
CA ASN A 498 -16.57 2.49 17.52
C ASN A 498 -18.01 2.12 17.10
N TYR A 499 -18.46 0.89 17.39
CA TYR A 499 -19.82 0.46 17.09
C TYR A 499 -20.86 1.25 17.90
N ASP A 500 -20.68 1.39 19.22
CA ASP A 500 -21.60 2.16 20.07
C ASP A 500 -21.67 3.63 19.66
N GLN A 501 -20.52 4.25 19.36
CA GLN A 501 -20.47 5.63 18.84
C GLN A 501 -21.21 5.77 17.50
N LYS A 502 -21.05 4.81 16.58
CA LYS A 502 -21.78 4.81 15.30
C LYS A 502 -23.29 4.57 15.49
N SER A 503 -23.70 3.78 16.47
CA SER A 503 -25.12 3.59 16.80
C SER A 503 -25.76 4.91 17.26
N GLN A 504 -25.09 5.65 18.15
CA GLN A 504 -25.56 6.97 18.61
C GLN A 504 -25.59 8.00 17.47
N GLU A 505 -24.57 8.03 16.61
CA GLU A 505 -24.53 8.93 15.44
C GLU A 505 -25.69 8.66 14.45
N VAL A 506 -26.15 7.41 14.35
CA VAL A 506 -27.32 7.03 13.53
C VAL A 506 -28.63 7.51 14.16
N GLU A 507 -28.80 7.41 15.47
CA GLU A 507 -29.99 7.93 16.17
C GLU A 507 -30.10 9.46 16.06
N GLU A 508 -29.01 10.19 16.31
CA GLU A 508 -28.97 11.66 16.17
C GLU A 508 -29.29 12.12 14.74
N LYS A 509 -28.72 11.45 13.72
CA LYS A 509 -29.04 11.73 12.31
C LYS A 509 -30.46 11.35 11.94
N GLY A 510 -31.04 10.32 12.57
CA GLY A 510 -32.46 9.97 12.43
C GLY A 510 -33.37 11.11 12.88
N LEU A 511 -33.15 11.63 14.09
CA LEU A 511 -33.84 12.80 14.63
C LEU A 511 -33.67 14.05 13.74
N GLN A 512 -32.44 14.32 13.26
CA GLN A 512 -32.18 15.48 12.40
C GLN A 512 -32.87 15.38 11.02
N ASN A 513 -32.90 14.18 10.42
CA ASN A 513 -33.61 13.94 9.17
C ASN A 513 -35.12 14.13 9.33
N GLN A 514 -35.69 13.73 10.47
CA GLN A 514 -37.11 13.93 10.76
C GLN A 514 -37.46 15.42 10.89
N LEU A 515 -36.63 16.20 11.59
CA LEU A 515 -36.77 17.66 11.68
C LEU A 515 -36.68 18.34 10.30
N LEU A 516 -35.78 17.87 9.43
CA LEU A 516 -35.64 18.37 8.06
C LEU A 516 -36.85 18.02 7.18
N ALA A 517 -37.44 16.84 7.35
CA ALA A 517 -38.66 16.45 6.64
C ALA A 517 -39.86 17.34 7.02
N ASP A 518 -40.02 17.65 8.32
CA ASP A 518 -41.05 18.56 8.81
C ASP A 518 -40.87 19.99 8.25
N GLN A 519 -39.62 20.49 8.22
CA GLN A 519 -39.30 21.79 7.60
C GLN A 519 -39.58 21.80 6.09
N LEU A 520 -39.24 20.72 5.37
CA LEU A 520 -39.53 20.60 3.94
C LEU A 520 -41.03 20.64 3.66
N SER A 521 -41.81 19.89 4.46
CA SER A 521 -43.28 19.88 4.40
C SER A 521 -43.87 21.28 4.61
N GLN A 522 -43.38 22.02 5.61
CA GLN A 522 -43.80 23.41 5.86
C GLN A 522 -43.46 24.33 4.68
N LYS A 523 -42.28 24.17 4.06
CA LYS A 523 -41.86 24.97 2.88
C LYS A 523 -42.68 24.65 1.63
N MET A 524 -43.05 23.39 1.42
CA MET A 524 -43.95 22.99 0.33
C MET A 524 -45.33 23.64 0.48
N ALA A 525 -45.89 23.67 1.70
CA ALA A 525 -47.17 24.33 1.96
C ALA A 525 -47.13 25.84 1.63
N SER A 526 -46.07 26.56 2.06
CA SER A 526 -45.89 27.98 1.71
C SER A 526 -45.68 28.22 0.22
N LEU A 527 -45.05 27.29 -0.51
CA LEU A 527 -44.89 27.38 -1.96
C LEU A 527 -46.25 27.29 -2.68
N MET A 528 -47.09 26.32 -2.31
CA MET A 528 -48.45 26.18 -2.87
C MET A 528 -49.31 27.42 -2.64
N GLU A 529 -49.20 28.07 -1.48
CA GLU A 529 -49.89 29.33 -1.19
C GLU A 529 -49.41 30.48 -2.10
N LEU A 530 -48.10 30.59 -2.34
CA LEU A 530 -47.51 31.58 -3.25
C LEU A 530 -47.92 31.33 -4.72
N GLU A 531 -47.96 30.08 -5.16
CA GLU A 531 -48.38 29.71 -6.52
C GLU A 531 -49.85 30.05 -6.77
N ALA A 532 -50.72 29.81 -5.78
CA ALA A 532 -52.13 30.19 -5.85
C ALA A 532 -52.32 31.71 -6.00
N GLU A 533 -51.60 32.52 -5.22
CA GLU A 533 -51.68 33.98 -5.29
C GLU A 533 -51.08 34.53 -6.61
N LEU A 534 -50.00 33.93 -7.11
CA LEU A 534 -49.44 34.28 -8.42
C LEU A 534 -50.44 34.02 -9.55
N SER A 535 -51.11 32.87 -9.54
CA SER A 535 -52.16 32.51 -10.50
C SER A 535 -53.32 33.53 -10.46
N ARG A 536 -53.77 33.90 -9.25
CA ARG A 536 -54.80 34.93 -9.04
C ARG A 536 -54.40 36.30 -9.62
N MET A 537 -53.15 36.72 -9.41
CA MET A 537 -52.63 37.96 -10.01
C MET A 537 -52.55 37.91 -11.54
N GLN A 538 -52.17 36.76 -12.12
CA GLN A 538 -52.14 36.58 -13.57
C GLN A 538 -53.53 36.69 -14.20
N GLU A 539 -54.56 36.14 -13.55
CA GLU A 539 -55.95 36.24 -14.02
C GLU A 539 -56.42 37.71 -14.04
N VAL A 540 -56.21 38.44 -12.93
CA VAL A 540 -56.56 39.88 -12.81
C VAL A 540 -55.85 40.72 -13.89
N SER A 541 -54.56 40.45 -14.13
CA SER A 541 -53.77 41.10 -15.20
C SER A 541 -54.29 40.75 -16.61
N GLY A 542 -54.77 39.53 -16.83
CA GLY A 542 -55.46 39.13 -18.06
C GLY A 542 -56.76 39.92 -18.29
N GLN A 543 -57.60 40.02 -17.25
CA GLN A 543 -58.87 40.77 -17.30
C GLN A 543 -58.66 42.28 -17.52
N GLN A 544 -57.58 42.86 -16.99
CA GLN A 544 -57.20 44.26 -17.25
C GLN A 544 -56.79 44.48 -18.72
N ARG A 545 -55.91 43.60 -19.26
CA ARG A 545 -55.49 43.67 -20.67
C ARG A 545 -56.67 43.58 -21.63
N LYS A 546 -57.65 42.70 -21.36
CA LYS A 546 -58.86 42.57 -22.17
C LYS A 546 -59.68 43.88 -22.19
N ARG A 547 -59.96 44.47 -21.02
CA ARG A 547 -60.68 45.75 -20.92
C ARG A 547 -60.00 46.89 -21.68
N ILE A 548 -58.66 46.98 -21.62
CA ILE A 548 -57.90 47.99 -22.37
C ILE A 548 -58.02 47.79 -23.89
N ALA A 549 -57.98 46.54 -24.36
CA ALA A 549 -58.16 46.21 -25.77
C ALA A 549 -59.59 46.55 -26.27
N ASP A 550 -60.62 46.24 -25.48
CA ASP A 550 -62.01 46.54 -25.82
C ASP A 550 -62.26 48.05 -25.96
N VAL A 551 -61.71 48.87 -25.04
CA VAL A 551 -61.78 50.35 -25.11
C VAL A 551 -61.06 50.90 -26.36
N LEU A 552 -59.86 50.40 -26.66
CA LEU A 552 -59.12 50.81 -27.87
C LEU A 552 -59.87 50.46 -29.16
N ASN A 553 -60.49 49.28 -29.22
CA ASN A 553 -61.29 48.86 -30.37
C ASN A 553 -62.55 49.73 -30.55
N GLY A 554 -63.21 50.12 -29.45
CA GLY A 554 -64.33 51.07 -29.47
C GLY A 554 -63.94 52.43 -30.05
N LEU A 555 -62.89 53.06 -29.49
CA LEU A 555 -62.38 54.35 -29.97
C LEU A 555 -61.98 54.33 -31.45
N MET A 556 -61.38 53.22 -31.92
CA MET A 556 -61.03 53.05 -33.33
C MET A 556 -62.25 52.94 -34.26
N ARG A 557 -63.36 52.34 -33.79
CA ARG A 557 -64.62 52.29 -34.55
C ARG A 557 -65.26 53.68 -34.61
N ASP A 558 -65.37 54.35 -33.48
CA ASP A 558 -66.04 55.65 -33.36
C ASP A 558 -65.29 56.73 -34.18
N LEU A 559 -63.94 56.67 -34.25
CA LEU A 559 -63.12 57.48 -35.16
C LEU A 559 -63.38 57.16 -36.65
N SER A 560 -63.65 55.90 -36.99
CA SER A 560 -63.97 55.49 -38.37
C SER A 560 -65.37 55.97 -38.79
N GLU A 561 -66.33 56.02 -37.86
CA GLU A 561 -67.67 56.57 -38.09
C GLU A 561 -67.62 58.10 -38.23
N PHE A 562 -66.82 58.81 -37.41
CA PHE A 562 -66.58 60.24 -37.61
C PHE A 562 -65.95 60.56 -38.98
N SER A 563 -64.99 59.74 -39.42
CA SER A 563 -64.33 59.90 -40.73
C SER A 563 -65.30 59.75 -41.91
N THR A 564 -66.28 58.84 -41.84
CA THR A 564 -67.28 58.67 -42.90
C THR A 564 -68.35 59.76 -42.89
N ILE A 565 -68.75 60.25 -41.71
CA ILE A 565 -69.67 61.40 -41.60
C ILE A 565 -69.06 62.67 -42.22
N VAL A 566 -67.79 62.96 -41.90
CA VAL A 566 -67.07 64.13 -42.48
C VAL A 566 -66.82 63.96 -43.98
N GLY A 567 -66.53 62.72 -44.44
CA GLY A 567 -66.24 62.43 -45.85
C GLY A 567 -67.43 62.57 -46.81
N ASN A 568 -68.68 62.46 -46.32
CA ASN A 568 -69.88 62.48 -47.18
C ASN A 568 -70.44 63.90 -47.46
N GLY A 569 -69.84 64.96 -46.93
CA GLY A 569 -70.08 66.32 -47.43
C GLY A 569 -71.42 66.98 -47.09
N GLU A 570 -72.19 66.45 -46.14
CA GLU A 570 -73.46 67.06 -45.70
C GLU A 570 -73.30 68.40 -44.94
N ILE A 571 -72.07 68.78 -44.59
CA ILE A 571 -71.76 70.03 -43.88
C ILE A 571 -70.92 70.95 -44.76
N LYS A 572 -71.54 72.00 -45.33
CA LYS A 572 -70.83 73.08 -46.04
C LYS A 572 -70.25 74.10 -45.07
N LEU A 573 -68.95 73.97 -44.78
CA LEU A 573 -68.19 74.96 -43.99
C LEU A 573 -67.43 75.96 -44.89
N PRO A 574 -67.23 77.22 -44.45
CA PRO A 574 -66.39 78.20 -45.14
C PRO A 574 -64.94 77.73 -45.34
N VAL A 575 -64.32 78.18 -46.44
CA VAL A 575 -62.97 77.74 -46.88
C VAL A 575 -61.90 77.98 -45.81
N GLU A 576 -61.98 79.08 -45.06
CA GLU A 576 -61.03 79.41 -43.98
C GLU A 576 -61.14 78.46 -42.78
N ILE A 577 -62.33 77.90 -42.52
CA ILE A 577 -62.55 76.90 -41.47
C ILE A 577 -62.11 75.50 -41.95
N SER A 578 -62.27 75.21 -43.25
CA SER A 578 -61.79 73.97 -43.86
C SER A 578 -60.28 73.79 -43.74
N GLY A 579 -59.49 74.86 -43.91
CA GLY A 579 -58.03 74.80 -43.79
C GLY A 579 -57.54 74.47 -42.38
N ALA A 580 -58.10 75.12 -41.35
CA ALA A 580 -57.79 74.83 -39.95
C ALA A 580 -58.19 73.39 -39.55
N ILE A 581 -59.32 72.90 -40.09
CA ILE A 581 -59.76 71.51 -39.91
C ILE A 581 -58.78 70.53 -40.59
N GLU A 582 -58.27 70.83 -41.80
CA GLU A 582 -57.27 69.98 -42.46
C GLU A 582 -55.92 69.95 -41.73
N GLU A 583 -55.48 71.06 -41.12
CA GLU A 583 -54.27 71.08 -40.28
C GLU A 583 -54.45 70.20 -39.03
N GLU A 584 -55.56 70.35 -38.29
CA GLU A 584 -55.88 69.50 -37.12
C GLU A 584 -56.01 68.02 -37.52
N PHE A 585 -56.67 67.70 -38.64
CA PHE A 585 -56.69 66.32 -39.17
C PHE A 585 -55.29 65.83 -39.59
N THR A 586 -54.37 66.71 -39.98
CA THR A 586 -52.98 66.34 -40.31
C THR A 586 -52.16 66.08 -39.05
N VAL A 587 -52.31 66.90 -38.00
CA VAL A 587 -51.73 66.65 -36.68
C VAL A 587 -52.29 65.35 -36.09
N ALA A 588 -53.60 65.13 -36.14
CA ALA A 588 -54.24 63.89 -35.72
C ALA A 588 -53.72 62.67 -36.50
N ARG A 589 -53.59 62.75 -37.82
CA ARG A 589 -52.98 61.68 -38.66
C ARG A 589 -51.53 61.40 -38.27
N LEU A 590 -50.73 62.42 -37.95
CA LEU A 590 -49.34 62.24 -37.48
C LEU A 590 -49.29 61.58 -36.09
N TYR A 591 -50.14 61.99 -35.16
CA TYR A 591 -50.27 61.35 -33.84
C TYR A 591 -50.74 59.90 -33.95
N ILE A 592 -51.75 59.60 -34.78
CA ILE A 592 -52.23 58.23 -35.06
C ILE A 592 -51.10 57.41 -35.71
N SER A 593 -50.31 57.97 -36.62
CA SER A 593 -49.16 57.30 -37.23
C SER A 593 -48.08 56.97 -36.19
N LYS A 594 -47.77 57.92 -35.29
CA LYS A 594 -46.83 57.72 -34.18
C LYS A 594 -47.32 56.61 -33.23
N ILE A 595 -48.57 56.70 -32.76
CA ILE A 595 -49.21 55.67 -31.91
C ILE A 595 -49.20 54.30 -32.60
N LYS A 596 -49.53 54.23 -33.89
CA LYS A 596 -49.47 53.00 -34.68
C LYS A 596 -48.05 52.41 -34.75
N SER A 597 -47.01 53.25 -34.82
CA SER A 597 -45.62 52.80 -34.78
C SER A 597 -45.21 52.26 -33.39
N GLU A 598 -45.62 52.94 -32.32
CA GLU A 598 -45.34 52.55 -30.93
C GLU A 598 -46.08 51.26 -30.56
N VAL A 599 -47.36 51.14 -30.94
CA VAL A 599 -48.15 49.90 -30.82
C VAL A 599 -47.51 48.75 -31.61
N LYS A 600 -47.04 48.98 -32.84
CA LYS A 600 -46.36 47.94 -33.64
C LYS A 600 -45.04 47.49 -32.99
N SER A 601 -44.29 48.40 -32.37
CA SER A 601 -43.10 48.08 -31.57
C SER A 601 -43.47 47.30 -30.30
N MET A 602 -44.53 47.70 -29.60
CA MET A 602 -45.01 47.03 -28.39
C MET A 602 -45.50 45.61 -28.70
N VAL A 603 -46.28 45.40 -29.77
CA VAL A 603 -46.72 44.08 -30.24
C VAL A 603 -45.53 43.17 -30.60
N LYS A 604 -44.47 43.72 -31.22
CA LYS A 604 -43.24 42.96 -31.48
C LYS A 604 -42.56 42.51 -30.17
N ARG A 605 -42.51 43.39 -29.16
CA ARG A 605 -41.96 43.07 -27.83
C ARG A 605 -42.83 42.05 -27.09
N CYS A 606 -44.16 42.17 -27.15
CA CYS A 606 -45.08 41.18 -26.59
C CYS A 606 -44.86 39.79 -27.20
N ARG A 607 -44.76 39.67 -28.53
CA ARG A 607 -44.43 38.37 -29.18
C ARG A 607 -43.08 37.80 -28.77
N GLN A 608 -42.07 38.64 -28.56
CA GLN A 608 -40.77 38.17 -28.05
C GLN A 608 -40.88 37.63 -26.62
N LEU A 609 -41.66 38.30 -25.76
CA LEU A 609 -41.94 37.85 -24.40
C LEU A 609 -42.80 36.57 -24.37
N GLU A 610 -43.82 36.46 -25.23
CA GLU A 610 -44.65 35.26 -25.40
C GLU A 610 -43.82 34.05 -25.84
N ASN A 611 -42.93 34.21 -26.83
CA ASN A 611 -42.02 33.14 -27.25
C ASN A 611 -41.06 32.72 -26.14
N MET A 612 -40.51 33.69 -25.39
CA MET A 612 -39.60 33.41 -24.27
C MET A 612 -40.33 32.76 -23.08
N GLN A 613 -41.60 33.11 -22.86
CA GLN A 613 -42.49 32.46 -21.90
C GLN A 613 -42.79 31.02 -22.31
N LEU A 614 -43.05 30.76 -23.59
CA LEU A 614 -43.23 29.40 -24.14
C LEU A 614 -41.97 28.53 -23.97
N GLU A 615 -40.78 29.06 -24.28
CA GLU A 615 -39.51 28.37 -24.07
C GLU A 615 -39.27 28.06 -22.58
N CYS A 616 -39.59 29.01 -21.69
CA CYS A 616 -39.49 28.82 -20.25
C CYS A 616 -40.49 27.76 -19.73
N HIS A 617 -41.73 27.77 -20.24
CA HIS A 617 -42.76 26.80 -19.88
C HIS A 617 -42.40 25.39 -20.35
N ARG A 618 -41.86 25.25 -21.57
CA ARG A 618 -41.36 23.97 -22.10
C ARG A 618 -40.26 23.38 -21.20
N LYS A 619 -39.30 24.21 -20.77
CA LYS A 619 -38.25 23.79 -19.82
C LYS A 619 -38.82 23.43 -18.45
N MET A 620 -39.81 24.18 -17.96
CA MET A 620 -40.49 23.90 -16.70
C MET A 620 -41.21 22.54 -16.72
N GLU A 621 -41.92 22.22 -17.81
CA GLU A 621 -42.51 20.88 -18.00
C GLU A 621 -41.45 19.78 -18.05
N GLU A 622 -40.34 20.02 -18.74
CA GLU A 622 -39.22 19.08 -18.87
C GLU A 622 -38.64 18.74 -17.49
N THR A 623 -38.32 19.77 -16.68
CA THR A 623 -37.90 19.60 -15.28
C THR A 623 -38.99 18.99 -14.39
N GLY A 624 -40.27 19.24 -14.68
CA GLY A 624 -41.40 18.65 -13.96
C GLY A 624 -41.54 17.14 -14.18
N ARG A 625 -41.26 16.66 -15.41
CA ARG A 625 -41.20 15.22 -15.73
C ARG A 625 -40.02 14.54 -15.02
N GLU A 626 -38.85 15.19 -15.03
CA GLU A 626 -37.67 14.71 -14.30
C GLU A 626 -37.94 14.63 -12.80
N LEU A 627 -38.50 15.69 -12.19
CA LEU A 627 -38.88 15.71 -10.78
C LEU A 627 -39.89 14.62 -10.43
N SER A 628 -40.89 14.39 -11.29
CA SER A 628 -41.89 13.32 -11.12
C SER A 628 -41.25 11.92 -11.15
N SER A 629 -40.26 11.72 -12.03
CA SER A 629 -39.48 10.47 -12.10
C SER A 629 -38.65 10.25 -10.83
N CYS A 630 -37.99 11.30 -10.34
CA CYS A 630 -37.25 11.27 -9.08
C CYS A 630 -38.18 11.00 -7.87
N GLN A 631 -39.36 11.63 -7.82
CA GLN A 631 -40.36 11.38 -6.76
C GLN A 631 -40.88 9.94 -6.78
N LEU A 632 -41.11 9.36 -7.96
CA LEU A 632 -41.49 7.95 -8.08
C LEU A 632 -40.39 7.01 -7.56
N LEU A 633 -39.13 7.31 -7.88
CA LEU A 633 -37.97 6.54 -7.41
C LEU A 633 -37.79 6.66 -5.88
N ILE A 634 -37.96 7.88 -5.32
CA ILE A 634 -37.96 8.11 -3.88
C ILE A 634 -39.08 7.30 -3.21
N SER A 635 -40.30 7.34 -3.74
CA SER A 635 -41.44 6.57 -3.21
C SER A 635 -41.20 5.05 -3.23
N GLN A 636 -40.57 4.52 -4.29
CA GLN A 636 -40.14 3.11 -4.35
C GLN A 636 -39.10 2.78 -3.26
N HIS A 637 -38.13 3.68 -3.02
CA HIS A 637 -37.15 3.50 -1.95
C HIS A 637 -37.79 3.63 -0.55
N GLU A 638 -38.71 4.56 -0.33
CA GLU A 638 -39.47 4.67 0.93
C GLU A 638 -40.33 3.43 1.23
N ALA A 639 -40.94 2.83 0.20
CA ALA A 639 -41.68 1.58 0.36
C ALA A 639 -40.74 0.42 0.75
N LYS A 640 -39.55 0.35 0.13
CA LYS A 640 -38.52 -0.65 0.45
C LYS A 640 -37.92 -0.44 1.85
N ILE A 641 -37.69 0.82 2.24
CA ILE A 641 -37.24 1.17 3.60
C ILE A 641 -38.30 0.75 4.62
N ARG A 642 -39.58 1.10 4.42
CA ARG A 642 -40.68 0.66 5.32
C ARG A 642 -40.73 -0.85 5.51
N SER A 643 -40.67 -1.63 4.43
CA SER A 643 -40.63 -3.10 4.52
C SER A 643 -39.42 -3.64 5.29
N LEU A 644 -38.24 -3.01 5.14
CA LEU A 644 -37.04 -3.37 5.91
C LEU A 644 -37.13 -2.93 7.38
N THR A 645 -37.74 -1.78 7.67
CA THR A 645 -38.00 -1.31 9.03
C THR A 645 -39.00 -2.20 9.75
N GLU A 646 -40.07 -2.65 9.09
CA GLU A 646 -41.03 -3.63 9.64
C GLU A 646 -40.35 -4.97 9.95
N TYR A 647 -39.47 -5.44 9.05
CA TYR A 647 -38.67 -6.65 9.29
C TYR A 647 -37.70 -6.47 10.47
N MET A 648 -37.01 -5.33 10.56
CA MET A 648 -36.12 -4.99 11.66
C MET A 648 -36.88 -4.93 12.99
N GLN A 649 -38.03 -4.25 13.04
CA GLN A 649 -38.91 -4.21 14.21
C GLN A 649 -39.42 -5.60 14.62
N SER A 650 -39.66 -6.51 13.66
CA SER A 650 -40.02 -7.91 13.96
C SER A 650 -38.86 -8.67 14.64
N VAL A 651 -37.62 -8.45 14.21
CA VAL A 651 -36.41 -9.01 14.85
C VAL A 651 -36.17 -8.36 16.22
N GLU A 652 -36.37 -7.05 16.33
CA GLU A 652 -36.15 -6.28 17.55
C GLU A 652 -37.21 -6.56 18.62
N HIS A 653 -38.45 -6.85 18.22
CA HIS A 653 -39.49 -7.36 19.13
C HIS A 653 -39.14 -8.77 19.64
N LYS A 654 -38.60 -9.66 18.79
CA LYS A 654 -38.08 -10.96 19.24
C LYS A 654 -36.88 -10.81 20.18
N LYS A 655 -36.01 -9.82 19.93
CA LYS A 655 -34.90 -9.47 20.83
C LYS A 655 -35.44 -9.02 22.19
N ARG A 656 -36.40 -8.10 22.23
CA ARG A 656 -37.02 -7.64 23.49
C ARG A 656 -37.70 -8.77 24.27
N LEU A 657 -38.39 -9.69 23.61
CA LEU A 657 -38.98 -10.86 24.29
C LEU A 657 -37.92 -11.78 24.94
N LEU A 658 -36.72 -11.87 24.34
CA LEU A 658 -35.58 -12.59 24.92
C LEU A 658 -34.89 -11.79 26.04
N GLU A 659 -34.82 -10.45 25.91
CA GLU A 659 -34.30 -9.55 26.94
C GLU A 659 -35.23 -9.52 28.17
N GLU A 660 -36.55 -9.41 27.99
CA GLU A 660 -37.55 -9.52 29.05
C GLU A 660 -37.45 -10.88 29.78
N SER A 661 -37.18 -11.97 29.04
CA SER A 661 -36.93 -13.28 29.66
C SER A 661 -35.61 -13.34 30.43
N HIS A 662 -34.55 -12.68 29.94
CA HIS A 662 -33.26 -12.57 30.64
C HIS A 662 -33.34 -11.66 31.86
N ASP A 663 -34.12 -10.59 31.79
CA ASP A 663 -34.27 -9.60 32.84
C ASP A 663 -35.21 -10.11 33.94
N SER A 664 -36.25 -10.89 33.61
CA SER A 664 -37.00 -11.66 34.61
C SER A 664 -36.11 -12.64 35.39
N LEU A 665 -35.18 -13.32 34.71
CA LEU A 665 -34.19 -14.21 35.35
C LEU A 665 -33.14 -13.40 36.15
N SER A 666 -32.81 -12.20 35.70
CA SER A 666 -31.87 -11.30 36.38
C SER A 666 -32.49 -10.59 37.58
N GLU A 667 -33.81 -10.35 37.59
CA GLU A 667 -34.53 -9.75 38.71
C GLU A 667 -34.75 -10.77 39.85
N GLU A 668 -34.92 -12.06 39.54
CA GLU A 668 -34.80 -13.15 40.54
C GLU A 668 -33.40 -13.18 41.17
N LEU A 669 -32.35 -13.01 40.38
CA LEU A 669 -30.96 -12.91 40.88
C LEU A 669 -30.71 -11.61 41.69
N ALA A 670 -31.29 -10.47 41.29
CA ALA A 670 -31.10 -9.20 41.98
C ALA A 670 -31.86 -9.13 43.32
N LYS A 671 -33.06 -9.73 43.41
CA LYS A 671 -33.81 -9.84 44.68
C LYS A 671 -33.09 -10.70 45.73
N LEU A 672 -32.20 -11.60 45.30
CA LEU A 672 -31.31 -12.37 46.18
C LEU A 672 -30.11 -11.55 46.68
N GLN A 673 -29.87 -10.35 46.14
CA GLN A 673 -28.62 -9.61 46.32
C GLN A 673 -28.80 -8.22 46.95
N ASP A 674 -29.96 -7.58 46.79
CA ASP A 674 -30.21 -6.18 47.20
C ASP A 674 -31.01 -6.04 48.51
N GLN A 675 -30.65 -6.82 49.53
CA GLN A 675 -30.93 -6.50 50.95
C GLN A 675 -29.89 -5.51 51.54
N GLY A 676 -29.03 -4.92 50.71
CA GLY A 676 -27.78 -4.25 51.09
C GLY A 676 -27.80 -2.72 51.07
N ASP A 677 -28.54 -2.12 52.00
CA ASP A 677 -28.37 -0.75 52.52
C ASP A 677 -28.66 0.50 51.65
N MET A 678 -29.00 1.58 52.38
CA MET A 678 -29.78 2.74 51.92
C MET A 678 -29.09 4.12 52.11
N PHE A 679 -29.61 5.10 51.36
CA PHE A 679 -29.86 6.52 51.74
C PHE A 679 -28.80 7.66 51.63
N HIS A 680 -29.18 8.67 50.81
CA HIS A 680 -29.29 10.15 51.07
C HIS A 680 -28.09 10.98 51.63
N GLY A 681 -28.01 12.33 51.60
CA GLY A 681 -28.86 13.45 51.09
C GLY A 681 -28.95 14.63 52.11
N PHE A 682 -29.20 15.93 51.80
CA PHE A 682 -29.19 16.73 50.55
C PHE A 682 -29.44 18.26 50.83
N TYR A 683 -28.59 19.21 50.36
CA TYR A 683 -28.87 20.68 50.18
C TYR A 683 -29.13 21.55 51.47
N SER A 684 -29.27 22.91 51.53
CA SER A 684 -28.93 24.12 50.71
C SER A 684 -29.28 25.45 51.49
N TYR A 685 -29.29 26.63 50.83
CA TYR A 685 -29.80 27.99 51.21
C TYR A 685 -28.89 28.89 52.11
N LYS A 686 -28.55 30.16 51.77
CA LYS A 686 -29.34 31.45 51.70
C LYS A 686 -29.85 31.90 53.10
N ALA A 687 -30.00 33.17 53.47
CA ALA A 687 -29.71 34.52 52.92
C ALA A 687 -30.02 35.61 54.02
N VAL A 688 -30.03 36.91 53.65
CA VAL A 688 -30.60 38.12 54.36
C VAL A 688 -29.67 39.21 54.98
N ARG A 689 -30.04 40.50 54.79
CA ARG A 689 -29.49 41.76 55.39
C ARG A 689 -28.14 42.28 54.89
N GLN A 690 -28.08 43.37 54.11
CA GLN A 690 -28.73 44.70 54.26
C GLN A 690 -28.49 45.35 55.61
N GLN A 691 -27.35 46.04 55.74
CA GLN A 691 -27.21 47.19 56.65
C GLN A 691 -26.17 48.21 56.15
N GLY A 692 -26.21 48.53 54.85
CA GLY A 692 -25.33 49.53 54.22
C GLY A 692 -26.05 50.80 53.75
N GLU A 693 -27.28 51.06 54.22
CA GLU A 693 -28.30 51.76 53.43
C GLU A 693 -28.37 53.29 53.55
N SER A 694 -27.67 53.94 54.50
CA SER A 694 -27.77 55.41 54.67
C SER A 694 -26.62 56.21 54.04
N HIS A 695 -25.35 55.85 54.29
CA HIS A 695 -24.21 56.36 53.48
C HIS A 695 -24.32 55.95 52.00
N ARG A 696 -25.11 54.90 51.73
CA ARG A 696 -25.49 54.52 50.38
C ARG A 696 -26.14 55.66 49.61
N GLY A 697 -26.84 56.64 50.19
CA GLY A 697 -27.82 57.53 49.49
C GLY A 697 -27.28 58.57 48.50
N LEU A 698 -26.28 59.38 48.87
CA LEU A 698 -25.72 60.41 47.97
C LEU A 698 -24.66 59.84 47.04
N HIS A 699 -23.81 58.96 47.56
CA HIS A 699 -23.08 58.04 46.71
C HIS A 699 -24.03 57.17 45.87
N HIS A 700 -25.30 56.91 46.25
CA HIS A 700 -26.26 56.18 45.41
C HIS A 700 -26.68 56.99 44.21
N LYS A 701 -26.71 58.32 44.25
CA LYS A 701 -27.14 59.08 43.06
C LYS A 701 -26.00 59.23 42.04
N GLN A 702 -24.76 59.34 42.52
CA GLN A 702 -23.59 59.42 41.64
C GLN A 702 -23.06 58.03 41.26
N LEU A 703 -23.09 57.05 42.14
CA LEU A 703 -22.99 55.62 41.79
C LEU A 703 -24.24 55.13 41.08
N ALA A 704 -25.45 55.70 41.19
CA ALA A 704 -26.55 55.29 40.30
C ALA A 704 -26.20 55.76 38.91
N ARG A 705 -25.94 57.06 38.68
CA ARG A 705 -25.53 57.52 37.34
C ARG A 705 -24.32 56.78 36.77
N LEU A 706 -23.27 56.56 37.57
CA LEU A 706 -22.11 55.77 37.15
C LEU A 706 -22.41 54.26 37.06
N ARG A 707 -23.35 53.70 37.84
CA ARG A 707 -23.86 52.33 37.64
C ARG A 707 -24.87 52.26 36.53
N ASP A 708 -25.51 53.33 36.10
CA ASP A 708 -26.47 53.35 35.00
C ASP A 708 -25.65 53.46 33.71
N GLU A 709 -24.58 54.27 33.68
CA GLU A 709 -23.55 54.22 32.63
C GLU A 709 -22.73 52.93 32.64
N ILE A 710 -22.33 52.40 33.81
CA ILE A 710 -21.62 51.11 33.89
C ILE A 710 -22.59 49.98 33.60
N ASN A 711 -23.87 50.01 33.99
CA ASN A 711 -24.85 48.98 33.63
C ASN A 711 -25.24 49.11 32.16
N GLU A 712 -25.27 50.31 31.56
CA GLU A 712 -25.53 50.46 30.12
C GLU A 712 -24.31 50.01 29.31
N LYS A 713 -23.09 50.37 29.73
CA LYS A 713 -21.86 49.87 29.10
C LYS A 713 -21.64 48.39 29.38
N GLN A 714 -21.98 47.89 30.56
CA GLN A 714 -21.95 46.47 30.91
C GLN A 714 -23.03 45.73 30.15
N ARG A 715 -24.24 46.31 29.97
CA ARG A 715 -25.28 45.76 29.10
C ARG A 715 -24.86 45.75 27.64
N ILE A 716 -24.16 46.78 27.16
CA ILE A 716 -23.58 46.78 25.82
C ILE A 716 -22.44 45.75 25.72
N ILE A 717 -21.60 45.61 26.75
CA ILE A 717 -20.56 44.57 26.83
C ILE A 717 -21.19 43.18 26.93
N ASP A 718 -22.28 43.00 27.65
CA ASP A 718 -23.01 41.76 27.84
C ASP A 718 -23.78 41.43 26.57
N GLU A 719 -24.42 42.39 25.88
CA GLU A 719 -25.06 42.23 24.57
C GLU A 719 -24.01 41.95 23.47
N LEU A 720 -22.83 42.58 23.53
CA LEU A 720 -21.70 42.28 22.64
C LEU A 720 -21.05 40.94 22.98
N THR A 721 -20.98 40.54 24.25
CA THR A 721 -20.44 39.24 24.68
C THR A 721 -21.43 38.14 24.34
N ASP A 722 -22.73 38.31 24.58
CA ASP A 722 -23.80 37.44 24.10
C ASP A 722 -23.75 37.32 22.58
N ARG A 723 -23.52 38.43 21.87
CA ARG A 723 -23.42 38.41 20.40
C ARG A 723 -22.13 37.76 19.92
N ASN A 724 -21.01 37.96 20.60
CA ASN A 724 -19.74 37.34 20.24
C ASN A 724 -19.73 35.86 20.61
N SER A 725 -20.31 35.47 21.74
CA SER A 725 -20.55 34.08 22.13
C SER A 725 -21.59 33.41 21.23
N LYS A 726 -22.64 34.11 20.76
CA LYS A 726 -23.55 33.60 19.70
C LYS A 726 -22.80 33.40 18.38
N LEU A 727 -21.96 34.36 17.96
CA LEU A 727 -21.13 34.22 16.76
C LEU A 727 -20.07 33.11 16.90
N GLU A 728 -19.49 32.92 18.09
CA GLU A 728 -18.60 31.79 18.39
C GLU A 728 -19.35 30.47 18.39
N LEU A 729 -20.59 30.43 18.89
CA LEU A 729 -21.47 29.26 18.83
C LEU A 729 -21.88 28.95 17.39
N GLU A 730 -22.26 29.95 16.59
CA GLU A 730 -22.57 29.84 15.17
C GLU A 730 -21.34 29.38 14.37
N LEU A 731 -20.14 29.89 14.68
CA LEU A 731 -18.90 29.51 14.01
C LEU A 731 -18.42 28.11 14.44
N ALA A 732 -18.65 27.71 15.69
CA ALA A 732 -18.49 26.34 16.16
C ALA A 732 -19.51 25.39 15.50
N GLN A 733 -20.77 25.82 15.37
CA GLN A 733 -21.84 25.07 14.70
C GLN A 733 -21.52 24.87 13.22
N VAL A 734 -21.10 25.91 12.50
CA VAL A 734 -20.68 25.82 11.09
C VAL A 734 -19.44 24.92 10.92
N ARG A 735 -18.49 24.92 11.88
CA ARG A 735 -17.36 23.96 11.88
C ARG A 735 -17.80 22.53 12.14
N ALA A 736 -18.72 22.31 13.08
CA ALA A 736 -19.29 20.99 13.37
C ALA A 736 -20.13 20.46 12.20
N ASP A 737 -20.93 21.33 11.57
CA ASP A 737 -21.70 21.02 10.36
C ASP A 737 -20.78 20.72 9.18
N PHE A 738 -19.67 21.44 9.01
CA PHE A 738 -18.64 21.17 8.00
C PHE A 738 -17.96 19.80 8.21
N GLU A 739 -17.52 19.47 9.42
CA GLU A 739 -16.96 18.14 9.73
C GLU A 739 -18.02 17.04 9.62
N ARG A 740 -19.29 17.30 9.97
CA ARG A 740 -20.41 16.35 9.76
C ARG A 740 -20.68 16.11 8.27
N LEU A 741 -20.67 17.15 7.45
CA LEU A 741 -20.81 17.06 5.99
C LEU A 741 -19.65 16.28 5.37
N LYS A 742 -18.41 16.59 5.78
CA LYS A 742 -17.19 15.89 5.35
C LYS A 742 -17.17 14.41 5.77
N SER A 743 -17.65 14.09 6.97
CA SER A 743 -17.86 12.72 7.43
C SER A 743 -18.92 11.99 6.59
N GLN A 744 -20.07 12.63 6.33
CA GLN A 744 -21.11 12.08 5.45
C GLN A 744 -20.63 11.87 4.02
N ASP A 745 -19.77 12.75 3.49
CA ASP A 745 -19.17 12.64 2.16
C ASP A 745 -18.19 11.46 2.06
N SER A 746 -17.34 11.27 3.08
CA SER A 746 -16.48 10.09 3.23
C SER A 746 -17.30 8.80 3.24
N THR A 747 -18.34 8.71 4.10
CA THR A 747 -19.18 7.50 4.20
C THR A 747 -19.98 7.23 2.92
N LYS A 748 -20.35 8.28 2.16
CA LYS A 748 -20.97 8.13 0.83
C LYS A 748 -19.97 7.65 -0.21
N SER A 749 -18.73 8.14 -0.19
CA SER A 749 -17.65 7.67 -1.08
C SER A 749 -17.32 6.20 -0.83
N GLU A 750 -17.11 5.80 0.43
CA GLU A 750 -16.88 4.39 0.82
C GLU A 750 -18.00 3.48 0.31
N ARG A 751 -19.26 3.91 0.44
CA ARG A 751 -20.42 3.12 -0.02
C ARG A 751 -20.60 3.13 -1.54
N LEU A 752 -20.12 4.16 -2.23
CA LEU A 752 -20.05 4.19 -3.70
C LEU A 752 -18.98 3.21 -4.19
N GLU A 753 -17.84 3.13 -3.50
CA GLU A 753 -16.73 2.23 -3.79
C GLU A 753 -17.13 0.75 -3.58
N GLU A 754 -17.84 0.42 -2.48
CA GLU A 754 -18.43 -0.91 -2.28
C GLU A 754 -19.39 -1.32 -3.42
N LEU A 755 -20.25 -0.39 -3.86
CA LEU A 755 -21.19 -0.64 -4.97
C LEU A 755 -20.47 -0.78 -6.32
N SER A 756 -19.40 0.00 -6.54
CA SER A 756 -18.54 -0.09 -7.72
C SER A 756 -17.88 -1.47 -7.83
N LEU A 757 -17.25 -1.94 -6.74
CA LEU A 757 -16.62 -3.27 -6.65
C LEU A 757 -17.63 -4.41 -6.88
N LEU A 758 -18.87 -4.25 -6.40
CA LEU A 758 -19.92 -5.24 -6.56
C LEU A 758 -20.48 -5.26 -8.00
N HIS A 759 -20.51 -4.11 -8.67
CA HIS A 759 -20.84 -3.99 -10.09
C HIS A 759 -19.73 -4.55 -11.01
N GLU A 760 -18.46 -4.23 -10.71
CA GLU A 760 -17.29 -4.73 -11.45
C GLU A 760 -17.22 -6.27 -11.38
N ARG A 761 -17.43 -6.87 -10.20
CA ARG A 761 -17.53 -8.33 -10.04
C ARG A 761 -18.68 -8.94 -10.86
N HIS A 762 -19.79 -8.23 -11.00
CA HIS A 762 -20.93 -8.68 -11.80
C HIS A 762 -20.64 -8.62 -13.30
N GLU A 763 -20.02 -7.55 -13.80
CA GLU A 763 -19.59 -7.47 -15.21
C GLU A 763 -18.46 -8.46 -15.53
N GLN A 764 -17.50 -8.72 -14.63
CA GLN A 764 -16.49 -9.77 -14.84
C GLN A 764 -17.16 -11.14 -15.00
N THR A 765 -18.07 -11.50 -14.09
CA THR A 765 -18.81 -12.79 -14.17
C THR A 765 -19.57 -12.93 -15.50
N LYS A 766 -20.10 -11.82 -16.03
CA LYS A 766 -20.81 -11.75 -17.31
C LYS A 766 -19.87 -11.81 -18.52
N GLN A 767 -18.67 -11.25 -18.43
CA GLN A 767 -17.63 -11.42 -19.46
C GLN A 767 -17.09 -12.86 -19.49
N ASP A 768 -16.87 -13.48 -18.33
CA ASP A 768 -16.43 -14.87 -18.22
C ASP A 768 -17.46 -15.83 -18.84
N LEU A 769 -18.76 -15.60 -18.55
CA LEU A 769 -19.87 -16.33 -19.19
C LEU A 769 -19.86 -16.15 -20.71
N LYS A 770 -19.70 -14.92 -21.22
CA LYS A 770 -19.64 -14.64 -22.66
C LYS A 770 -18.43 -15.30 -23.33
N GLY A 771 -17.27 -15.30 -22.69
CA GLY A 771 -16.06 -15.97 -23.19
C GLY A 771 -16.25 -17.49 -23.27
N LEU A 772 -16.99 -18.08 -22.33
CA LEU A 772 -17.37 -19.49 -22.36
C LEU A 772 -18.36 -19.78 -23.49
N GLU A 773 -19.39 -18.95 -23.68
CA GLU A 773 -20.36 -19.05 -24.79
C GLU A 773 -19.67 -18.97 -26.16
N GLU A 774 -18.75 -18.01 -26.36
CA GLU A 774 -17.97 -17.84 -27.59
C GLU A 774 -17.01 -19.01 -27.85
N THR A 775 -16.54 -19.68 -26.80
CA THR A 775 -15.70 -20.89 -26.91
C THR A 775 -16.55 -22.08 -27.32
N VAL A 776 -17.70 -22.30 -26.67
CA VAL A 776 -18.67 -23.35 -27.02
C VAL A 776 -19.17 -23.17 -28.46
N ALA A 777 -19.44 -21.94 -28.89
CA ALA A 777 -19.85 -21.64 -30.26
C ALA A 777 -18.76 -21.98 -31.29
N ARG A 778 -17.48 -21.70 -31.00
CA ARG A 778 -16.34 -22.05 -31.87
C ARG A 778 -16.14 -23.56 -31.99
N GLU A 779 -16.26 -24.30 -30.88
CA GLU A 779 -16.18 -25.77 -30.89
C GLU A 779 -17.34 -26.40 -31.69
N LEU A 780 -18.57 -25.91 -31.49
CA LEU A 780 -19.73 -26.36 -32.26
C LEU A 780 -19.59 -26.05 -33.76
N GLN A 781 -19.07 -24.88 -34.13
CA GLN A 781 -18.80 -24.54 -35.53
C GLN A 781 -17.69 -25.42 -36.12
N THR A 782 -16.67 -25.77 -35.34
CA THR A 782 -15.59 -26.67 -35.76
C THR A 782 -16.11 -28.09 -35.99
N LEU A 783 -16.91 -28.62 -35.07
CA LEU A 783 -17.65 -29.88 -35.25
C LEU A 783 -18.57 -29.86 -36.47
N HIS A 784 -19.28 -28.75 -36.71
CA HIS A 784 -20.12 -28.60 -37.90
C HIS A 784 -19.30 -28.62 -39.20
N ASN A 785 -18.16 -27.92 -39.24
CA ASN A 785 -17.25 -27.90 -40.38
C ASN A 785 -16.63 -29.28 -40.64
N LEU A 786 -16.18 -29.99 -39.60
CA LEU A 786 -15.68 -31.37 -39.70
C LEU A 786 -16.75 -32.34 -40.21
N ARG A 787 -17.99 -32.24 -39.70
CA ARG A 787 -19.13 -33.02 -40.22
C ARG A 787 -19.41 -32.71 -41.69
N LYS A 788 -19.35 -31.44 -42.10
CA LYS A 788 -19.58 -31.02 -43.49
C LYS A 788 -18.50 -31.57 -44.42
N LEU A 789 -17.23 -31.49 -44.02
CA LEU A 789 -16.10 -32.08 -44.75
C LEU A 789 -16.23 -33.60 -44.85
N PHE A 790 -16.57 -34.28 -43.76
CA PHE A 790 -16.79 -35.73 -43.76
C PHE A 790 -17.92 -36.15 -44.71
N VAL A 791 -19.05 -35.44 -44.72
CA VAL A 791 -20.17 -35.70 -45.64
C VAL A 791 -19.78 -35.42 -47.10
N GLN A 792 -19.00 -34.36 -47.37
CA GLN A 792 -18.50 -34.08 -48.73
C GLN A 792 -17.49 -35.12 -49.22
N ASP A 793 -16.58 -35.58 -48.35
CA ASP A 793 -15.61 -36.64 -48.65
C ASP A 793 -16.32 -37.99 -48.85
N LEU A 794 -17.34 -38.30 -48.05
CA LEU A 794 -18.19 -39.48 -48.27
C LEU A 794 -18.94 -39.40 -49.61
N THR A 795 -19.57 -38.26 -49.91
CA THR A 795 -20.36 -38.06 -51.14
C THR A 795 -19.49 -38.10 -52.39
N SER A 796 -18.30 -37.52 -52.34
CA SER A 796 -17.34 -37.54 -53.46
C SER A 796 -16.72 -38.93 -53.66
N ARG A 797 -16.51 -39.71 -52.59
CA ARG A 797 -16.13 -41.13 -52.71
C ARG A 797 -17.25 -41.98 -53.29
N VAL A 798 -18.51 -41.77 -52.90
CA VAL A 798 -19.67 -42.48 -53.50
C VAL A 798 -19.82 -42.15 -54.99
N LYS A 799 -19.65 -40.88 -55.39
CA LYS A 799 -19.60 -40.50 -56.82
C LYS A 799 -18.44 -41.15 -57.56
N LYS A 800 -17.23 -41.15 -57.00
CA LYS A 800 -16.07 -41.83 -57.62
C LYS A 800 -16.24 -43.35 -57.73
N SER A 801 -17.05 -43.98 -56.87
CA SER A 801 -17.40 -45.41 -57.00
C SER A 801 -18.53 -45.69 -57.99
N SER A 802 -19.24 -44.68 -58.51
CA SER A 802 -20.31 -44.86 -59.50
C SER A 802 -19.91 -44.55 -60.95
N GLU A 803 -18.64 -44.22 -61.21
CA GLU A 803 -18.12 -43.83 -62.54
C GLU A 803 -16.99 -44.74 -63.06
N MET A 804 -16.79 -45.93 -62.48
CA MET A 804 -15.86 -46.94 -63.01
C MET A 804 -16.55 -48.29 -63.18
N GLU A 805 -16.85 -48.61 -64.45
CA GLU A 805 -17.15 -49.96 -64.92
C GLU A 805 -15.98 -50.92 -64.65
N PRO A 806 -16.23 -52.23 -64.52
CA PRO A 806 -15.21 -53.19 -64.12
C PRO A 806 -14.44 -53.74 -65.32
N ASP A 807 -13.17 -53.37 -65.48
CA ASP A 807 -12.25 -54.27 -66.18
C ASP A 807 -10.77 -54.21 -65.72
N ASP A 808 -10.19 -55.41 -65.80
CA ASP A 808 -8.80 -55.87 -65.81
C ASP A 808 -7.72 -55.47 -64.77
N SER A 809 -7.11 -56.54 -64.22
CA SER A 809 -5.72 -56.71 -63.74
C SER A 809 -4.95 -55.53 -63.09
N GLY A 810 -5.09 -55.38 -61.77
CA GLY A 810 -4.20 -54.51 -60.96
C GLY A 810 -4.12 -54.81 -59.45
N GLY A 811 -4.58 -55.98 -59.00
CA GLY A 811 -4.82 -56.26 -57.57
C GLY A 811 -3.65 -56.89 -56.81
N SER A 812 -2.78 -56.09 -56.18
CA SER A 812 -1.95 -56.56 -55.04
C SER A 812 -1.37 -55.42 -54.19
N CYS A 813 -0.69 -54.44 -54.81
CA CYS A 813 0.06 -53.42 -54.07
C CYS A 813 -0.84 -52.31 -53.48
N THR A 814 -1.73 -51.75 -54.30
CA THR A 814 -2.67 -50.67 -53.93
C THR A 814 -3.65 -51.10 -52.84
N GLN A 815 -4.09 -52.36 -52.85
CA GLN A 815 -4.97 -52.92 -51.83
C GLN A 815 -4.23 -53.09 -50.48
N LYS A 816 -2.97 -53.56 -50.50
CA LYS A 816 -2.12 -53.62 -49.29
C LYS A 816 -1.85 -52.24 -48.69
N GLN A 817 -1.60 -51.22 -49.52
CA GLN A 817 -1.43 -49.84 -49.03
C GLN A 817 -2.72 -49.28 -48.41
N LYS A 818 -3.89 -49.53 -49.00
CA LYS A 818 -5.19 -49.15 -48.40
C LYS A 818 -5.44 -49.85 -47.06
N ILE A 819 -5.14 -51.15 -46.96
CA ILE A 819 -5.29 -51.90 -45.71
C ILE A 819 -4.36 -51.34 -44.64
N SER A 820 -3.07 -51.17 -44.95
CA SER A 820 -2.08 -50.61 -44.01
C SER A 820 -2.40 -49.18 -43.55
N PHE A 821 -2.99 -48.35 -44.43
CA PHE A 821 -3.46 -47.02 -44.04
C PHE A 821 -4.68 -47.07 -43.10
N LEU A 822 -5.63 -47.98 -43.34
CA LEU A 822 -6.79 -48.18 -42.46
C LEU A 822 -6.39 -48.78 -41.11
N GLU A 823 -5.46 -49.73 -41.08
CA GLU A 823 -4.89 -50.31 -39.86
C GLU A 823 -4.18 -49.25 -39.00
N ASN A 824 -3.35 -48.39 -39.60
CA ASN A 824 -2.71 -47.28 -38.87
C ASN A 824 -3.72 -46.29 -38.30
N ASN A 825 -4.76 -45.91 -39.06
CA ASN A 825 -5.80 -45.01 -38.56
C ASN A 825 -6.62 -45.67 -37.43
N LEU A 826 -6.92 -46.96 -37.55
CA LEU A 826 -7.65 -47.71 -36.52
C LEU A 826 -6.83 -47.83 -35.22
N ASP A 827 -5.51 -48.05 -35.32
CA ASP A 827 -4.61 -48.07 -34.17
C ASP A 827 -4.46 -46.68 -33.50
N GLN A 828 -4.35 -45.60 -34.29
CA GLN A 828 -4.36 -44.23 -33.75
C GLN A 828 -5.69 -43.91 -33.03
N LEU A 829 -6.83 -44.24 -33.64
CA LEU A 829 -8.14 -44.01 -33.02
C LEU A 829 -8.31 -44.84 -31.74
N THR A 830 -7.80 -46.07 -31.73
CA THR A 830 -7.78 -46.96 -30.56
C THR A 830 -6.88 -46.41 -29.45
N LYS A 831 -5.73 -45.80 -29.79
CA LYS A 831 -4.84 -45.14 -28.81
C LYS A 831 -5.52 -43.92 -28.18
N VAL A 832 -6.16 -43.06 -28.97
CA VAL A 832 -6.92 -41.90 -28.45
C VAL A 832 -8.07 -42.35 -27.55
N HIS A 833 -8.84 -43.36 -27.96
CA HIS A 833 -9.93 -43.91 -27.14
C HIS A 833 -9.41 -44.49 -25.82
N LYS A 834 -8.32 -45.27 -25.85
CA LYS A 834 -7.65 -45.79 -24.64
C LYS A 834 -7.05 -44.69 -23.75
N GLN A 835 -6.73 -43.52 -24.27
CA GLN A 835 -6.29 -42.38 -23.46
C GLN A 835 -7.49 -41.73 -22.77
N LEU A 836 -8.53 -41.34 -23.52
CA LEU A 836 -9.74 -40.72 -22.97
C LEU A 836 -10.46 -41.57 -21.92
N VAL A 837 -10.42 -42.91 -22.05
CA VAL A 837 -10.95 -43.85 -21.05
C VAL A 837 -10.11 -43.87 -19.77
N ARG A 838 -8.77 -43.75 -19.86
CA ARG A 838 -7.88 -43.63 -18.70
C ARG A 838 -8.08 -42.29 -18.00
N ASP A 839 -8.08 -41.19 -18.74
CA ASP A 839 -8.28 -39.84 -18.19
C ASP A 839 -9.65 -39.71 -17.48
N ASN A 840 -10.71 -40.35 -18.03
CA ASN A 840 -12.01 -40.44 -17.35
C ASN A 840 -11.98 -41.29 -16.07
N ALA A 841 -11.19 -42.36 -16.03
CA ALA A 841 -11.03 -43.18 -14.83
C ALA A 841 -10.29 -42.41 -13.73
N ASP A 842 -9.22 -41.71 -14.08
CA ASP A 842 -8.42 -40.90 -13.15
C ASP A 842 -9.25 -39.74 -12.57
N LEU A 843 -10.01 -39.02 -13.42
CA LEU A 843 -10.94 -37.98 -12.96
C LEU A 843 -12.02 -38.52 -12.01
N ARG A 844 -12.57 -39.70 -12.29
CA ARG A 844 -13.53 -40.38 -11.39
C ARG A 844 -12.91 -40.81 -10.05
N CYS A 845 -11.59 -41.05 -10.01
CA CYS A 845 -10.86 -41.35 -8.79
C CYS A 845 -10.47 -40.10 -7.98
N GLU A 846 -10.23 -38.95 -8.62
CA GLU A 846 -9.87 -37.69 -7.94
C GLU A 846 -11.09 -36.93 -7.39
N LEU A 847 -12.22 -36.94 -8.09
CA LEU A 847 -13.41 -36.18 -7.70
C LEU A 847 -13.90 -36.49 -6.26
N PRO A 848 -13.98 -37.75 -5.80
CA PRO A 848 -14.32 -38.06 -4.41
C PRO A 848 -13.27 -37.61 -3.38
N LYS A 849 -11.99 -37.51 -3.76
CA LYS A 849 -10.91 -37.02 -2.88
C LYS A 849 -11.03 -35.50 -2.67
N LEU A 850 -11.35 -34.77 -3.74
CA LEU A 850 -11.63 -33.33 -3.70
C LEU A 850 -12.87 -33.04 -2.84
N GLU A 851 -13.97 -33.79 -3.02
CA GLU A 851 -15.14 -33.65 -2.14
C GLU A 851 -14.82 -33.96 -0.66
N LYS A 852 -14.02 -34.99 -0.38
CA LYS A 852 -13.62 -35.32 1.00
C LYS A 852 -12.78 -34.21 1.63
N ARG A 853 -11.87 -33.60 0.86
CA ARG A 853 -11.10 -32.42 1.29
C ARG A 853 -12.01 -31.22 1.55
N LEU A 854 -13.01 -30.98 0.69
CA LEU A 854 -13.96 -29.88 0.86
C LEU A 854 -14.83 -30.08 2.12
N ARG A 855 -15.37 -31.29 2.33
CA ARG A 855 -16.14 -31.64 3.54
C ARG A 855 -15.31 -31.45 4.83
N SER A 856 -14.09 -31.99 4.87
CA SER A 856 -13.18 -31.82 6.02
C SER A 856 -12.80 -30.35 6.27
N THR A 857 -12.67 -29.54 5.21
CA THR A 857 -12.41 -28.10 5.35
C THR A 857 -13.63 -27.37 5.92
N ALA A 858 -14.84 -27.69 5.46
CA ALA A 858 -16.09 -27.12 5.99
C ALA A 858 -16.34 -27.51 7.46
N GLU A 859 -16.05 -28.76 7.83
CA GLU A 859 -16.08 -29.21 9.23
C GLU A 859 -15.09 -28.46 10.12
N ARG A 860 -13.86 -28.23 9.63
CA ARG A 860 -12.84 -27.45 10.36
C ARG A 860 -13.23 -25.98 10.50
N VAL A 861 -13.81 -25.37 9.47
CA VAL A 861 -14.36 -23.99 9.54
C VAL A 861 -15.48 -23.94 10.59
N LYS A 862 -16.44 -24.87 10.56
CA LYS A 862 -17.53 -24.93 11.55
C LYS A 862 -17.02 -25.13 12.99
N ALA A 863 -15.97 -25.93 13.18
CA ALA A 863 -15.33 -26.10 14.48
C ALA A 863 -14.66 -24.81 14.98
N LEU A 864 -13.95 -24.10 14.09
CA LEU A 864 -13.33 -22.80 14.40
C LEU A 864 -14.37 -21.71 14.70
N GLU A 865 -15.48 -21.66 13.96
CA GLU A 865 -16.59 -20.74 14.24
C GLU A 865 -17.24 -20.99 15.61
N THR A 866 -17.37 -22.26 16.02
CA THR A 866 -17.89 -22.60 17.35
C THR A 866 -16.88 -22.23 18.43
N ALA A 867 -15.60 -22.60 18.29
CA ALA A 867 -14.56 -22.19 19.23
C ALA A 867 -14.45 -20.65 19.36
N LEU A 868 -14.67 -19.91 18.27
CA LEU A 868 -14.71 -18.44 18.27
C LEU A 868 -15.94 -17.88 18.99
N ARG A 869 -17.11 -18.53 18.86
CA ARG A 869 -18.31 -18.19 19.66
C ARG A 869 -18.06 -18.44 21.14
N ASP A 870 -17.59 -19.63 21.50
CA ASP A 870 -17.33 -20.03 22.89
C ASP A 870 -16.29 -19.10 23.55
N ALA A 871 -15.22 -18.74 22.82
CA ALA A 871 -14.22 -17.77 23.28
C ALA A 871 -14.79 -16.35 23.44
N LYS A 872 -15.69 -15.92 22.54
CA LYS A 872 -16.36 -14.61 22.64
C LYS A 872 -17.33 -14.55 23.82
N GLU A 873 -18.07 -15.63 24.08
CA GLU A 873 -18.95 -15.75 25.25
C GLU A 873 -18.15 -15.78 26.56
N GLY A 874 -17.04 -16.54 26.61
CA GLY A 874 -16.10 -16.54 27.73
C GLY A 874 -15.54 -15.15 28.03
N ALA A 875 -15.01 -14.46 27.01
CA ALA A 875 -14.49 -13.10 27.14
C ALA A 875 -15.57 -12.09 27.58
N MET A 876 -16.81 -12.25 27.11
CA MET A 876 -17.94 -11.41 27.55
C MET A 876 -18.31 -11.66 29.02
N MET A 877 -18.30 -12.92 29.47
CA MET A 877 -18.53 -13.28 30.87
C MET A 877 -17.44 -12.74 31.80
N ASP A 878 -16.17 -12.85 31.41
CA ASP A 878 -15.06 -12.30 32.21
C ASP A 878 -15.05 -10.77 32.20
N ARG A 879 -15.42 -10.10 31.09
CA ARG A 879 -15.65 -8.65 31.06
C ARG A 879 -16.79 -8.24 32.00
N ARG A 880 -17.89 -9.01 32.05
CA ARG A 880 -19.02 -8.77 32.97
C ARG A 880 -18.60 -8.93 34.44
N ARG A 881 -17.79 -9.95 34.77
CA ARG A 881 -17.18 -10.11 36.11
C ARG A 881 -16.25 -8.97 36.48
N TYR A 882 -15.36 -8.57 35.57
CA TYR A 882 -14.42 -7.47 35.80
C TYR A 882 -15.15 -6.15 36.03
N GLN A 883 -16.21 -5.87 35.25
CA GLN A 883 -17.06 -4.70 35.44
C GLN A 883 -17.75 -4.70 36.81
N GLN A 884 -18.33 -5.83 37.23
CA GLN A 884 -18.95 -5.97 38.56
C GLN A 884 -17.94 -5.74 39.70
N GLU A 885 -16.70 -6.21 39.56
CA GLU A 885 -15.66 -6.00 40.57
C GLU A 885 -15.15 -4.54 40.57
N VAL A 886 -15.02 -3.92 39.41
CA VAL A 886 -14.71 -2.48 39.27
C VAL A 886 -15.78 -1.61 39.93
N ASP A 887 -17.07 -1.95 39.75
CA ASP A 887 -18.15 -1.15 40.32
C ASP A 887 -18.28 -1.38 41.85
N ARG A 888 -18.06 -2.62 42.36
CA ARG A 888 -17.84 -2.85 43.80
C ARG A 888 -16.70 -2.00 44.38
N ILE A 889 -15.57 -1.90 43.67
CA ILE A 889 -14.43 -1.08 44.11
C ILE A 889 -14.78 0.41 44.12
N LYS A 890 -15.52 0.90 43.11
CA LYS A 890 -16.02 2.30 43.07
C LYS A 890 -16.98 2.60 44.22
N ASP A 891 -17.87 1.67 44.56
CA ASP A 891 -18.86 1.88 45.62
C ASP A 891 -18.23 1.77 47.01
N ALA A 892 -17.28 0.85 47.20
CA ALA A 892 -16.42 0.82 48.38
C ALA A 892 -15.61 2.14 48.54
N MET A 893 -15.08 2.71 47.45
CA MET A 893 -14.41 4.02 47.48
C MET A 893 -15.38 5.18 47.80
N ARG A 894 -16.60 5.17 47.26
CA ARG A 894 -17.63 6.18 47.57
C ARG A 894 -18.03 6.13 49.05
N ALA A 895 -18.31 4.95 49.59
CA ALA A 895 -18.62 4.76 51.01
C ALA A 895 -17.47 5.22 51.92
N LYS A 896 -16.22 4.90 51.57
CA LYS A 896 -15.03 5.26 52.37
C LYS A 896 -14.72 6.77 52.34
N ASN A 897 -15.06 7.46 51.25
CA ASN A 897 -14.90 8.92 51.15
C ASN A 897 -16.01 9.70 51.89
N ALA A 898 -17.20 9.12 52.08
CA ALA A 898 -18.27 9.75 52.86
C ALA A 898 -17.95 9.89 54.37
N MET A 899 -17.06 9.05 54.91
CA MET A 899 -16.74 8.98 56.35
C MET A 899 -15.65 9.97 56.84
N ARG A 900 -15.11 10.88 56.01
CA ARG A 900 -14.01 11.79 56.41
C ARG A 900 -14.30 13.29 56.22
N ARG A 901 -14.87 13.94 57.26
CA ARG A 901 -14.68 15.39 57.54
C ARG A 901 -14.77 15.71 59.06
N PRO A 902 -13.71 16.23 59.70
CA PRO A 902 -13.75 16.78 61.06
C PRO A 902 -13.80 18.33 61.12
N HIS A 903 -14.02 18.86 62.32
CA HIS A 903 -14.35 20.27 62.66
C HIS A 903 -13.17 21.26 62.82
N ALA A 904 -13.45 22.57 62.72
CA ALA A 904 -13.07 23.68 63.64
C ALA A 904 -13.48 25.05 63.03
N ALA A 905 -13.58 26.20 63.73
CA ALA A 905 -14.06 26.60 65.07
C ALA A 905 -14.18 28.16 65.09
N GLN A 906 -15.03 28.78 65.91
CA GLN A 906 -15.27 30.25 65.92
C GLN A 906 -15.28 30.88 67.33
N ILE A 907 -14.93 32.18 67.38
CA ILE A 907 -15.05 33.16 68.48
C ILE A 907 -15.27 34.52 67.76
N GLY A 908 -16.00 35.56 68.22
CA GLY A 908 -16.58 35.92 69.52
C GLY A 908 -15.96 37.24 70.02
N THR A 909 -16.63 38.20 70.67
CA THR A 909 -18.04 38.44 71.07
C THR A 909 -18.19 39.96 71.33
N ALA A 910 -19.36 40.63 71.32
CA ALA A 910 -20.73 40.36 70.84
C ALA A 910 -21.52 41.71 70.86
N LEU A 911 -22.86 41.66 71.05
CA LEU A 911 -23.79 42.77 71.35
C LEU A 911 -24.22 43.67 70.16
N LEU A 912 -25.38 44.32 70.14
CA LEU A 912 -26.82 43.95 70.38
C LEU A 912 -27.67 45.21 70.04
N LEU A 913 -28.93 45.24 69.56
CA LEU A 913 -30.00 44.30 69.15
C LEU A 913 -30.57 44.76 67.77
N GLY A 914 -31.44 44.04 67.05
CA GLY A 914 -31.98 42.70 67.26
C GLY A 914 -32.76 42.16 66.03
N TYR A 915 -33.09 40.87 66.07
CA TYR A 915 -34.02 40.12 65.19
C TYR A 915 -33.63 39.80 63.72
N GLY A 916 -32.66 38.88 63.54
CA GLY A 916 -33.00 37.58 62.89
C GLY A 916 -32.44 37.13 61.53
N HIS A 917 -31.11 36.96 61.36
CA HIS A 917 -30.38 36.11 60.34
C HIS A 917 -30.09 36.67 58.91
N PHE A 918 -29.17 36.01 58.13
CA PHE A 918 -27.93 36.61 57.52
C PHE A 918 -27.46 36.23 56.05
N HIS A 919 -26.71 37.12 55.36
CA HIS A 919 -26.62 37.36 53.88
C HIS A 919 -25.61 36.58 52.98
N CYS A 920 -25.90 36.55 51.65
CA CYS A 920 -25.09 36.78 50.41
C CYS A 920 -23.54 36.50 50.35
N ILE A 921 -22.81 36.44 49.21
CA ILE A 921 -22.98 36.36 47.71
C ILE A 921 -21.60 35.95 47.13
N ASN A 922 -21.54 35.36 45.92
CA ASN A 922 -20.41 35.41 44.95
C ASN A 922 -20.86 34.72 43.63
N SER A 923 -20.17 34.76 42.47
CA SER A 923 -19.38 35.78 41.74
C SER A 923 -18.96 35.17 40.37
N CYS A 924 -18.67 35.98 39.35
CA CYS A 924 -18.30 35.51 37.99
C CYS A 924 -16.89 34.90 37.89
N ALA A 925 -16.60 34.19 36.79
CA ALA A 925 -15.33 33.50 36.55
C ALA A 925 -14.78 33.63 35.11
N LEU A 926 -13.45 33.72 35.02
CA LEU A 926 -12.48 33.54 33.92
C LEU A 926 -11.08 33.56 34.60
N PRO A 927 -9.93 33.18 34.00
CA PRO A 927 -9.63 32.37 32.80
C PRO A 927 -8.47 31.33 32.99
N TYR A 928 -8.13 30.58 31.93
CA TYR A 928 -6.78 30.06 31.53
C TYR A 928 -5.87 29.11 32.40
N THR A 929 -5.06 28.34 31.64
CA THR A 929 -3.87 27.45 31.88
C THR A 929 -2.82 27.87 32.95
N PRO A 930 -1.84 27.03 33.47
CA PRO A 930 -0.96 26.13 32.69
C PRO A 930 -0.23 24.91 33.39
N PHE A 931 0.86 24.45 32.75
CA PHE A 931 1.80 23.31 32.90
C PHE A 931 2.52 22.94 34.24
N HIS A 932 2.92 21.66 34.30
CA HIS A 932 4.14 21.01 34.89
C HIS A 932 4.61 21.25 36.34
N THR A 933 4.80 20.18 37.14
CA THR A 933 6.10 19.47 37.36
C THR A 933 6.08 18.40 38.50
N ASN A 934 6.88 17.34 38.32
CA ASN A 934 7.70 16.57 39.29
C ASN A 934 7.18 15.77 40.51
N SER A 935 7.99 14.74 40.83
CA SER A 935 8.25 14.09 42.14
C SER A 935 7.18 13.11 42.66
N GLN A 936 7.36 11.78 42.52
CA GLN A 936 8.23 10.85 43.31
C GLN A 936 7.67 10.44 44.69
N ALA A 937 8.10 9.24 45.12
CA ALA A 937 7.85 8.55 46.40
C ALA A 937 6.45 7.88 46.55
N SER A 938 6.32 6.69 47.14
CA SER A 938 7.33 5.71 47.61
C SER A 938 6.67 4.35 47.96
N GLU A 939 7.50 3.32 48.17
CA GLU A 939 7.31 2.20 49.13
C GLU A 939 6.21 1.13 48.86
N THR A 940 6.37 -0.14 49.24
CA THR A 940 7.44 -0.84 49.99
C THR A 940 7.53 -2.33 49.63
N GLU A 941 8.75 -2.89 49.74
CA GLU A 941 9.14 -4.21 50.31
C GLU A 941 8.35 -5.51 49.97
N ALA A 942 8.97 -6.69 49.82
CA ALA A 942 10.14 -7.21 50.53
C ALA A 942 10.79 -8.42 49.81
N ALA A 943 12.11 -8.58 49.93
CA ALA A 943 12.80 -9.87 50.13
C ALA A 943 14.33 -9.69 50.27
N THR A 944 14.89 -10.21 51.36
CA THR A 944 16.32 -10.10 51.73
C THR A 944 17.15 -11.25 51.15
N ARG A 945 18.39 -10.99 50.66
CA ARG A 945 19.63 -11.73 51.02
C ARG A 945 20.93 -11.29 50.29
N LEU A 946 21.88 -10.83 51.12
CA LEU A 946 23.30 -11.22 51.20
C LEU A 946 24.34 -10.92 50.07
N LEU A 947 25.42 -10.26 50.53
CA LEU A 947 26.85 -10.44 50.20
C LEU A 947 27.46 -9.78 48.94
N SER A 948 27.83 -8.51 49.14
CA SER A 948 29.20 -7.95 48.97
C SER A 948 30.26 -8.71 48.16
N ASN A 949 30.90 -8.01 47.21
CA ASN A 949 32.28 -7.53 47.40
C ASN A 949 32.66 -6.38 46.44
N GLN A 950 33.37 -5.37 46.97
CA GLN A 950 34.08 -4.33 46.19
C GLN A 950 35.54 -4.78 45.91
N PRO A 951 36.30 -4.10 45.01
CA PRO A 951 37.03 -2.86 45.35
C PRO A 951 36.79 -1.74 44.30
N VAL A 952 36.46 -0.47 44.60
CA VAL A 952 37.15 0.64 45.30
C VAL A 952 38.53 1.07 44.75
N LEU A 953 38.69 2.41 44.63
CA LEU A 953 39.91 3.23 44.51
C LEU A 953 40.40 3.54 43.07
N HIS A 954 40.80 4.78 42.71
CA HIS A 954 40.98 6.01 43.49
C HIS A 954 40.70 7.31 42.67
N LEU A 955 40.01 8.27 43.32
CA LEU A 955 40.19 9.74 43.31
C LEU A 955 41.17 10.37 42.27
N HIS A 956 40.72 11.26 41.36
CA HIS A 956 40.59 12.75 41.50
C HIS A 956 41.92 13.55 41.33
N PRO A 957 41.91 14.87 41.06
CA PRO A 957 41.01 15.66 40.18
C PRO A 957 41.68 16.85 39.43
N ARG A 958 40.89 17.58 38.63
CA ARG A 958 41.13 18.97 38.11
C ARG A 958 42.31 19.11 37.11
N ARG A 959 42.15 19.80 35.98
CA ARG A 959 41.21 20.89 35.65
C ARG A 959 40.33 20.58 34.44
#